data_AF-A0A7S4GEW1-F1
#
_entry.id   AF-A0A7S4GEW1-F1
#
_cell.length_a   1.000
_cell.length_b   1.000
_cell.length_c   1.000
_cell.angle_alpha   90.00
_cell.angle_beta   90.00
_cell.angle_gamma   90.00
#
_symmetry.space_group_name_H-M   'P 1'
#
loop_
_entity.id
_entity.type
_entity.pdbx_description
1 polymer ?
#
loop_
_entity_poly.entity_id
_entity_poly.type
_entity_poly.pdbx_seq_one_letter_code
_entity_poly.pdbx_strand_id
1 'polypeptide(L)'
;FFSIFCMASQERLLPLQPLPQGHAPYSPATCGALALVTLSFCCTALYLGSSSPASFAYVQPTVTASASMLTPAVRNPVHLRAGPHAQPGRPQSIAALGGLPETPGASTPRVVSDAVGLGAIPTALWAFAGVFTVAVVAVWQRWSRRPSMMLLDPIDVAPQWATMAVETEPPRSQGIKPGTPRERYPAKELCSRCGLCDTYLIAHVKESCAFIGDGMSKCESLEEQVHGRGRREDEAYTGVAEEVLYARNAKPSWDITPQPDGYASAKGTPQWTGIVTQMAIQMLETGAVDAVVCVQSDPEDRFTPKPVVARTVEDIIASKGVKPSYSPNLSVLAHLEALPDVKKLLFIGVGCQVQAVRSIEKYLGLEELYIIGTNCADNGPRDGLQKFLDVASKSPDTVIGYEFMQDYCVHIKHLPGSPIENDYEIIPYFSLPSNYLAHGVIGEPCRSCFDYTNGLADIVVGYMGVPYFQTPMTKHPQYVTVRNARGRQMFDLIRDRLEVMPTVDSGNRKPFVLQTLEADDAAFFGKGPPTGPPPFVANLLPTILQWIGPKGLEFGRYSLDYHYLRNWLYCVRNMGREQAERHTPDFVKRIVASYNTNGELDRMLQPQENVHAFDVPGAVPHPPGWTGGLQYDEKTGAVIGGGK
;
A
#
# COMPACT_ATOMS: atom_id res chain seq x y z
N PHE A 1 32.21 21.92 4.82
CA PHE A 1 32.31 20.91 5.90
C PHE A 1 32.20 19.49 5.38
N PHE A 2 31.08 19.03 4.80
CA PHE A 2 30.97 17.64 4.28
C PHE A 2 32.08 17.27 3.29
N SER A 3 32.38 18.13 2.31
CA SER A 3 33.47 17.93 1.32
C SER A 3 34.89 17.86 1.93
N ILE A 4 35.10 18.35 3.16
CA ILE A 4 36.41 18.32 3.83
C ILE A 4 36.63 16.97 4.51
N PHE A 5 35.56 16.30 4.97
CA PHE A 5 35.66 14.99 5.60
C PHE A 5 35.86 13.86 4.57
N CYS A 6 35.22 13.93 3.40
CA CYS A 6 35.41 12.90 2.36
C CYS A 6 36.79 12.92 1.70
N MET A 7 37.57 14.01 1.81
CA MET A 7 38.96 14.01 1.33
C MET A 7 39.94 13.31 2.28
N ALA A 8 39.55 13.05 3.54
CA ALA A 8 40.41 12.39 4.53
C ALA A 8 40.49 10.86 4.38
N SER A 9 39.75 10.26 3.44
CA SER A 9 39.76 8.82 3.14
C SER A 9 40.24 8.47 1.72
N GLN A 10 40.83 9.43 0.98
CA GLN A 10 41.40 9.23 -0.35
C GLN A 10 42.90 9.56 -0.42
N GLU A 11 43.72 9.01 0.47
CA GLU A 11 45.16 8.92 0.19
C GLU A 11 45.45 7.72 -0.73
N ARG A 12 46.05 8.02 -1.88
CA ARG A 12 46.41 7.04 -2.91
C ARG A 12 47.57 6.18 -2.43
N LEU A 13 47.42 4.86 -2.49
CA LEU A 13 48.55 3.94 -2.45
C LEU A 13 49.43 4.16 -3.69
N LEU A 14 50.53 4.91 -3.52
CA LEU A 14 51.63 4.97 -4.48
C LEU A 14 52.53 3.74 -4.30
N PRO A 15 53.01 3.10 -5.39
CA PRO A 15 53.86 1.92 -5.29
C PRO A 15 55.26 2.28 -4.79
N LEU A 16 55.72 1.56 -3.77
CA LEU A 16 57.08 1.68 -3.23
C LEU A 16 58.12 1.21 -4.25
N GLN A 17 59.04 2.08 -4.64
CA GLN A 17 60.34 1.70 -5.21
C GLN A 17 61.41 1.67 -4.10
N PRO A 18 62.39 0.76 -4.16
CA PRO A 18 63.41 0.62 -3.11
C PRO A 18 64.49 1.69 -3.22
N LEU A 19 64.92 2.24 -2.08
CA LEU A 19 66.11 3.10 -1.97
C LEU A 19 67.22 2.40 -1.16
N PRO A 20 68.51 2.65 -1.46
CA PRO A 20 69.64 1.90 -0.93
C PRO A 20 70.15 2.37 0.44
N GLN A 21 71.03 1.57 1.04
CA GLN A 21 71.67 1.79 2.33
C GLN A 21 72.64 2.99 2.36
N GLY A 22 72.72 3.70 3.51
CA GLY A 22 73.72 4.74 3.78
C GLY A 22 73.69 5.22 5.25
N HIS A 23 74.85 5.56 5.82
CA HIS A 23 75.03 5.76 7.28
C HIS A 23 74.91 7.22 7.77
N ALA A 24 74.20 7.43 8.91
CA ALA A 24 74.52 8.22 10.14
C ALA A 24 75.18 9.65 10.10
N PRO A 25 75.22 10.42 11.22
CA PRO A 25 74.17 10.84 12.18
C PRO A 25 74.23 12.38 12.53
N TYR A 26 73.71 12.81 13.71
CA TYR A 26 73.63 14.20 14.28
C TYR A 26 72.48 15.10 13.73
N SER A 27 71.86 16.06 14.44
CA SER A 27 71.74 16.48 15.87
C SER A 27 70.58 17.51 15.97
N PRO A 28 69.82 17.66 17.09
CA PRO A 28 68.59 18.49 17.12
C PRO A 28 68.77 19.93 17.62
N ALA A 29 67.92 20.88 17.18
CA ALA A 29 67.31 21.96 18.02
C ALA A 29 66.39 22.97 17.28
N THR A 30 65.37 23.45 18.02
CA THR A 30 64.75 24.81 18.06
C THR A 30 63.70 25.34 17.05
N CYS A 31 62.69 26.00 17.68
CA CYS A 31 61.72 27.01 17.20
C CYS A 31 60.54 26.55 16.29
N GLY A 32 59.28 26.96 16.53
CA GLY A 32 58.68 27.68 17.66
C GLY A 32 57.54 28.66 17.28
N ALA A 33 56.32 28.42 17.78
CA ALA A 33 55.21 29.34 18.16
C ALA A 33 53.84 28.61 18.00
N LEU A 34 52.86 28.50 18.91
CA LEU A 34 52.49 29.08 20.22
C LEU A 34 51.49 30.27 20.19
N ALA A 35 50.21 29.95 20.40
CA ALA A 35 49.09 30.73 21.01
C ALA A 35 47.75 29.98 20.73
N LEU A 36 46.87 29.53 21.64
CA LEU A 36 46.70 29.57 23.11
C LEU A 36 46.02 30.82 23.73
N VAL A 37 44.68 30.73 23.91
CA VAL A 37 43.79 31.45 24.89
C VAL A 37 42.56 30.52 25.10
N THR A 38 42.33 29.71 26.18
CA THR A 38 41.89 29.96 27.60
C THR A 38 40.66 30.89 27.74
N LEU A 39 39.70 30.77 28.68
CA LEU A 39 39.48 30.11 29.98
C LEU A 39 38.07 29.41 30.00
N SER A 40 37.70 28.39 30.79
CA SER A 40 37.93 27.96 32.19
C SER A 40 36.92 28.51 33.24
N PHE A 41 36.35 27.60 34.07
CA PHE A 41 35.76 27.70 35.44
C PHE A 41 34.73 26.53 35.59
N CYS A 42 34.66 25.71 36.66
CA CYS A 42 35.58 25.43 37.78
C CYS A 42 35.24 24.07 38.43
N CYS A 43 36.18 23.47 39.19
CA CYS A 43 35.95 22.27 40.00
C CYS A 43 36.23 22.52 41.50
N THR A 44 35.43 21.89 42.37
CA THR A 44 35.74 21.47 43.77
C THR A 44 34.54 20.64 44.28
N ALA A 45 34.62 19.60 45.11
CA ALA A 45 35.74 18.83 45.69
C ALA A 45 35.23 17.39 45.99
N LEU A 46 35.96 16.33 45.64
CA LEU A 46 36.74 15.44 46.55
C LEU A 46 35.98 14.56 47.59
N TYR A 47 36.36 13.27 47.55
CA TYR A 47 36.66 12.33 48.66
C TYR A 47 35.68 11.20 49.06
N LEU A 48 36.19 9.96 48.85
CA LEU A 48 35.95 8.68 49.57
C LEU A 48 34.52 8.08 49.57
N GLY A 49 34.35 6.76 49.52
CA GLY A 49 35.33 5.67 49.48
C GLY A 49 34.68 4.31 49.16
N SER A 50 35.52 3.30 48.97
CA SER A 50 35.15 1.93 48.58
C SER A 50 34.50 1.10 49.68
N SER A 51 33.42 0.34 49.37
CA SER A 51 33.35 -1.13 49.62
C SER A 51 31.99 -1.73 49.26
N SER A 52 31.99 -2.82 48.47
CA SER A 52 30.94 -3.85 48.40
C SER A 52 31.33 -5.04 49.30
N PRO A 53 30.57 -6.16 49.37
CA PRO A 53 29.12 -6.40 49.26
C PRO A 53 28.58 -7.16 50.51
N ALA A 54 27.26 -7.41 50.61
CA ALA A 54 26.71 -8.71 51.06
C ALA A 54 25.17 -8.77 51.01
N SER A 55 24.68 -9.92 50.57
CA SER A 55 23.28 -10.36 50.60
C SER A 55 22.73 -10.54 52.02
N PHE A 56 21.41 -10.38 52.21
CA PHE A 56 20.61 -11.36 52.94
C PHE A 56 19.16 -11.34 52.47
N ALA A 57 18.48 -12.48 52.60
CA ALA A 57 17.16 -12.73 52.04
C ALA A 57 16.02 -12.59 53.07
N TYR A 58 14.81 -12.84 52.57
CA TYR A 58 13.70 -13.58 53.23
C TYR A 58 12.50 -12.80 53.83
N VAL A 59 11.34 -13.46 53.68
CA VAL A 59 10.03 -13.28 54.38
C VAL A 59 9.09 -12.18 53.84
N GLN A 60 8.07 -12.62 53.09
CA GLN A 60 6.77 -11.94 53.01
C GLN A 60 6.02 -12.02 54.36
N PRO A 61 4.99 -11.19 54.55
CA PRO A 61 3.70 -11.81 54.85
C PRO A 61 2.59 -11.36 53.89
N THR A 62 1.84 -12.34 53.39
CA THR A 62 0.44 -12.20 53.01
C THR A 62 -0.43 -11.96 54.25
N VAL A 63 -1.63 -11.38 54.09
CA VAL A 63 -2.93 -11.87 54.64
C VAL A 63 -4.06 -10.82 54.51
N THR A 64 -5.06 -11.18 53.68
CA THR A 64 -6.52 -10.88 53.70
C THR A 64 -7.11 -9.46 53.88
N ALA A 65 -7.77 -8.99 52.82
CA ALA A 65 -9.23 -8.75 52.68
C ALA A 65 -10.04 -8.03 53.79
N SER A 66 -10.84 -7.01 53.39
CA SER A 66 -12.33 -7.06 53.33
C SER A 66 -13.04 -5.68 53.34
N ALA A 67 -13.91 -5.49 52.34
CA ALA A 67 -15.28 -4.94 52.43
C ALA A 67 -15.61 -3.44 52.74
N SER A 68 -16.51 -2.93 51.88
CA SER A 68 -17.69 -2.08 52.17
C SER A 68 -17.64 -0.54 52.13
N MET A 69 -18.36 -0.02 51.12
CA MET A 69 -19.36 1.07 51.14
C MET A 69 -19.07 2.38 51.90
N LEU A 70 -19.24 3.52 51.18
CA LEU A 70 -20.33 4.49 51.45
C LEU A 70 -20.42 5.56 50.34
N THR A 71 -21.64 5.82 49.87
CA THR A 71 -22.00 7.09 49.22
C THR A 71 -22.36 8.13 50.29
N PRO A 72 -22.39 9.43 49.94
CA PRO A 72 -23.70 10.09 49.94
C PRO A 72 -23.88 11.08 48.78
N ALA A 73 -25.11 11.58 48.62
CA ALA A 73 -25.49 12.51 47.56
C ALA A 73 -26.24 13.74 48.10
N VAL A 74 -26.29 14.79 47.25
CA VAL A 74 -27.23 15.94 47.29
C VAL A 74 -27.03 17.01 48.37
N ARG A 75 -26.77 18.26 47.95
CA ARG A 75 -27.66 19.44 48.17
C ARG A 75 -27.19 20.72 47.44
N ASN A 76 -28.11 21.33 46.69
CA ASN A 76 -28.12 22.76 46.34
C ASN A 76 -28.70 23.59 47.50
N PRO A 77 -28.50 24.92 47.52
CA PRO A 77 -29.65 25.81 47.30
C PRO A 77 -29.39 27.05 46.43
N VAL A 78 -30.45 27.82 46.18
CA VAL A 78 -30.60 28.90 45.17
C VAL A 78 -30.80 30.28 45.81
N HIS A 79 -30.30 31.37 45.19
CA HIS A 79 -30.92 32.71 45.10
C HIS A 79 -30.19 33.51 43.98
N LEU A 80 -30.76 34.11 42.93
CA LEU A 80 -31.96 34.97 42.66
C LEU A 80 -31.71 36.50 42.70
N ARG A 81 -31.55 37.10 41.51
CA ARG A 81 -32.04 38.43 41.03
C ARG A 81 -31.71 38.53 39.52
N ALA A 82 -32.67 38.51 38.59
CA ALA A 82 -33.60 39.57 38.15
C ALA A 82 -33.10 40.29 36.86
N GLY A 83 -33.90 40.24 35.78
CA GLY A 83 -33.59 40.78 34.43
C GLY A 83 -34.05 42.24 34.22
N PRO A 84 -34.58 42.67 33.03
CA PRO A 84 -35.17 41.87 31.93
C PRO A 84 -34.97 42.37 30.46
N HIS A 85 -35.53 41.60 29.48
CA HIS A 85 -35.90 41.96 28.07
C HIS A 85 -34.77 42.45 27.10
N ALA A 86 -34.71 42.14 25.79
CA ALA A 86 -35.78 42.03 24.79
C ALA A 86 -35.34 41.34 23.46
N GLN A 87 -36.26 40.59 22.87
CA GLN A 87 -36.60 40.47 21.44
C GLN A 87 -38.13 40.25 21.39
N PRO A 88 -38.90 40.59 20.32
CA PRO A 88 -38.56 40.48 18.89
C PRO A 88 -39.05 41.65 18.00
N GLY A 89 -38.89 41.56 16.66
CA GLY A 89 -39.68 42.38 15.73
C GLY A 89 -39.21 42.44 14.26
N ARG A 90 -40.07 42.02 13.32
CA ARG A 90 -40.11 42.56 11.94
C ARG A 90 -40.68 43.99 11.98
N PRO A 91 -40.37 44.85 10.99
CA PRO A 91 -41.25 45.95 10.59
C PRO A 91 -42.05 45.64 9.32
N GLN A 92 -43.21 46.30 9.18
CA GLN A 92 -44.10 46.28 8.00
C GLN A 92 -44.03 47.61 7.21
N SER A 93 -44.69 47.60 6.05
CA SER A 93 -44.78 48.60 4.97
C SER A 93 -45.47 49.95 5.27
N ILE A 94 -45.08 50.99 4.51
CA ILE A 94 -45.86 52.21 4.15
C ILE A 94 -45.36 52.69 2.74
N ALA A 95 -46.10 53.36 1.83
CA ALA A 95 -47.43 53.17 1.23
C ALA A 95 -47.67 54.27 0.14
N ALA A 96 -48.11 53.95 -1.11
CA ALA A 96 -48.53 54.99 -2.09
C ALA A 96 -49.51 54.52 -3.20
N LEU A 97 -50.76 55.02 -3.10
CA LEU A 97 -51.66 55.56 -4.16
C LEU A 97 -51.87 54.89 -5.55
N GLY A 98 -53.13 54.54 -5.83
CA GLY A 98 -53.86 55.07 -7.02
C GLY A 98 -54.46 54.07 -8.05
N GLY A 99 -55.79 54.11 -8.25
CA GLY A 99 -56.50 53.53 -9.42
C GLY A 99 -57.72 52.65 -9.08
N LEU A 100 -58.85 52.84 -9.80
CA LEU A 100 -60.17 52.19 -9.55
C LEU A 100 -60.58 51.20 -10.68
N PRO A 101 -61.68 50.40 -10.52
CA PRO A 101 -61.83 49.07 -11.15
C PRO A 101 -63.05 48.96 -12.10
N GLU A 102 -63.44 47.73 -12.48
CA GLU A 102 -64.86 47.32 -12.52
C GLU A 102 -65.09 45.80 -12.28
N THR A 103 -66.36 45.41 -12.10
CA THR A 103 -66.88 44.19 -11.41
C THR A 103 -67.39 43.11 -12.42
N PRO A 104 -68.20 42.05 -12.10
CA PRO A 104 -68.67 41.39 -10.84
C PRO A 104 -68.41 39.84 -10.84
N GLY A 105 -68.86 38.96 -9.94
CA GLY A 105 -69.54 39.02 -8.62
C GLY A 105 -70.37 37.73 -8.32
N ALA A 106 -70.38 37.24 -7.06
CA ALA A 106 -71.39 36.37 -6.36
C ALA A 106 -71.93 35.07 -7.02
N SER A 107 -72.38 33.99 -6.34
CA SER A 107 -72.43 33.57 -4.92
C SER A 107 -72.81 32.07 -4.79
N THR A 108 -72.54 31.44 -3.65
CA THR A 108 -73.00 30.08 -3.22
C THR A 108 -74.44 30.13 -2.61
N PRO A 109 -75.09 29.08 -2.00
CA PRO A 109 -74.65 27.71 -1.65
C PRO A 109 -75.72 26.54 -1.62
N ARG A 110 -75.28 25.33 -1.17
CA ARG A 110 -75.97 24.27 -0.33
C ARG A 110 -77.09 23.28 -0.83
N VAL A 111 -76.71 21.98 -0.78
CA VAL A 111 -77.37 20.73 -0.20
C VAL A 111 -78.77 20.23 -0.64
N VAL A 112 -78.89 18.87 -0.64
CA VAL A 112 -80.04 17.94 -0.39
C VAL A 112 -80.29 16.93 -1.56
N SER A 113 -81.04 15.86 -1.29
CA SER A 113 -80.82 14.46 -1.69
C SER A 113 -81.90 13.83 -2.62
N ASP A 114 -81.67 12.55 -2.94
CA ASP A 114 -82.64 11.48 -3.26
C ASP A 114 -83.27 11.32 -4.67
N ALA A 115 -82.74 10.29 -5.37
CA ALA A 115 -83.42 9.06 -5.80
C ALA A 115 -84.56 9.03 -6.87
N VAL A 116 -84.52 7.95 -7.68
CA VAL A 116 -85.56 7.40 -8.60
C VAL A 116 -85.85 8.27 -9.85
N GLY A 117 -86.01 7.76 -11.07
CA GLY A 117 -85.95 6.40 -11.65
C GLY A 117 -86.58 6.39 -13.07
N LEU A 118 -86.70 5.22 -13.72
CA LEU A 118 -87.26 4.95 -15.07
C LEU A 118 -86.33 5.31 -16.27
N GLY A 119 -86.18 4.47 -17.31
CA GLY A 119 -86.70 3.10 -17.46
C GLY A 119 -86.41 2.44 -18.83
N ALA A 120 -86.99 1.24 -19.00
CA ALA A 120 -87.23 0.49 -20.25
C ALA A 120 -86.05 -0.10 -21.08
N ILE A 121 -85.90 -1.43 -20.94
CA ILE A 121 -85.36 -2.38 -21.94
C ILE A 121 -86.57 -2.86 -22.80
N PRO A 122 -86.45 -3.12 -24.12
CA PRO A 122 -86.52 -4.53 -24.57
C PRO A 122 -85.78 -4.90 -25.88
N THR A 123 -85.35 -6.18 -25.95
CA THR A 123 -85.24 -7.04 -27.16
C THR A 123 -84.27 -6.65 -28.31
N ALA A 124 -83.68 -7.58 -29.08
CA ALA A 124 -83.46 -9.02 -28.91
C ALA A 124 -82.36 -9.51 -29.89
N LEU A 125 -81.84 -10.70 -29.61
CA LEU A 125 -81.20 -11.68 -30.51
C LEU A 125 -81.16 -11.37 -32.03
N TRP A 126 -79.97 -11.53 -32.64
CA TRP A 126 -79.67 -12.18 -33.95
C TRP A 126 -78.39 -11.61 -34.60
N ALA A 127 -77.18 -12.07 -34.19
CA ALA A 127 -75.93 -11.85 -34.94
C ALA A 127 -74.74 -12.74 -34.47
N PHE A 128 -74.96 -14.03 -34.16
CA PHE A 128 -73.89 -14.96 -33.74
C PHE A 128 -73.51 -15.97 -34.84
N ALA A 129 -73.17 -15.46 -36.03
CA ALA A 129 -72.52 -16.22 -37.11
C ALA A 129 -71.95 -15.23 -38.14
N GLY A 130 -70.62 -15.11 -38.29
CA GLY A 130 -70.07 -14.21 -39.32
C GLY A 130 -68.57 -13.92 -39.37
N VAL A 131 -67.76 -14.20 -38.34
CA VAL A 131 -66.33 -13.76 -38.31
C VAL A 131 -65.33 -14.91 -38.11
N PHE A 132 -65.76 -16.16 -37.91
CA PHE A 132 -64.86 -17.29 -37.68
C PHE A 132 -64.34 -17.99 -38.96
N THR A 133 -64.66 -17.48 -40.15
CA THR A 133 -64.53 -18.23 -41.43
C THR A 133 -63.49 -17.65 -42.41
N VAL A 134 -62.59 -16.77 -41.97
CA VAL A 134 -61.56 -16.15 -42.85
C VAL A 134 -60.12 -16.50 -42.46
N ALA A 135 -59.83 -16.78 -41.17
CA ALA A 135 -58.47 -17.10 -40.72
C ALA A 135 -58.02 -18.56 -41.03
N VAL A 136 -58.96 -19.51 -41.11
CA VAL A 136 -58.64 -20.96 -41.21
C VAL A 136 -58.36 -21.40 -42.66
N VAL A 137 -58.90 -20.70 -43.67
CA VAL A 137 -58.76 -21.09 -45.09
C VAL A 137 -57.36 -20.78 -45.65
N ALA A 138 -56.70 -19.72 -45.16
CA ALA A 138 -55.35 -19.34 -45.58
C ALA A 138 -54.27 -20.34 -45.14
N VAL A 139 -54.50 -21.07 -44.05
CA VAL A 139 -53.54 -22.04 -43.48
C VAL A 139 -53.62 -23.40 -44.20
N TRP A 140 -54.79 -23.78 -44.71
CA TRP A 140 -55.00 -25.09 -45.34
C TRP A 140 -54.54 -25.14 -46.81
N GLN A 141 -54.70 -24.05 -47.58
CA GLN A 141 -54.39 -24.03 -49.01
C GLN A 141 -52.90 -23.96 -49.39
N ARG A 142 -51.99 -23.78 -48.43
CA ARG A 142 -50.54 -23.86 -48.66
C ARG A 142 -49.96 -25.27 -48.41
N TRP A 143 -50.77 -26.21 -47.90
CA TRP A 143 -50.32 -27.54 -47.46
C TRP A 143 -50.68 -28.69 -48.42
N SER A 144 -51.34 -28.40 -49.55
CA SER A 144 -51.97 -29.41 -50.44
C SER A 144 -51.35 -29.51 -51.84
N ARG A 145 -50.06 -29.19 -52.01
CA ARG A 145 -49.31 -29.39 -53.28
C ARG A 145 -48.13 -30.37 -53.16
N ARG A 146 -48.39 -31.67 -53.16
CA ARG A 146 -47.51 -32.71 -53.77
C ARG A 146 -48.34 -33.90 -54.27
N PRO A 147 -48.06 -34.43 -55.48
CA PRO A 147 -48.60 -35.71 -55.95
C PRO A 147 -47.76 -36.91 -55.49
N SER A 148 -48.33 -38.11 -55.57
CA SER A 148 -47.79 -39.37 -55.06
C SER A 148 -46.90 -40.10 -56.09
N MET A 149 -45.82 -40.78 -55.63
CA MET A 149 -45.46 -42.13 -56.12
C MET A 149 -44.35 -42.83 -55.29
N MET A 150 -44.57 -44.14 -55.07
CA MET A 150 -43.61 -45.26 -54.95
C MET A 150 -42.57 -45.35 -53.81
N LEU A 151 -42.85 -46.31 -52.90
CA LEU A 151 -42.00 -47.44 -52.46
C LEU A 151 -40.64 -47.20 -51.75
N LEU A 152 -40.70 -47.39 -50.41
CA LEU A 152 -39.81 -48.17 -49.54
C LEU A 152 -38.28 -48.06 -49.66
N ASP A 153 -37.68 -47.52 -48.58
CA ASP A 153 -36.55 -48.12 -47.87
C ASP A 153 -36.69 -47.80 -46.35
N PRO A 154 -36.14 -48.60 -45.42
CA PRO A 154 -36.39 -48.43 -43.99
C PRO A 154 -35.57 -47.26 -43.41
N ILE A 155 -36.27 -46.22 -42.92
CA ILE A 155 -35.65 -45.11 -42.18
C ILE A 155 -35.43 -45.54 -40.73
N ASP A 156 -34.17 -45.50 -40.31
CA ASP A 156 -33.75 -45.70 -38.92
C ASP A 156 -34.28 -44.56 -38.04
N VAL A 157 -35.01 -44.89 -36.97
CA VAL A 157 -35.70 -43.88 -36.14
C VAL A 157 -34.74 -43.33 -35.08
N ALA A 158 -33.87 -42.40 -35.49
CA ALA A 158 -33.12 -41.56 -34.58
C ALA A 158 -34.02 -40.40 -34.08
N PRO A 159 -34.37 -40.31 -32.79
CA PRO A 159 -35.19 -39.23 -32.28
C PRO A 159 -34.41 -37.92 -32.30
N GLN A 160 -34.85 -36.96 -33.12
CA GLN A 160 -34.43 -35.55 -33.04
C GLN A 160 -35.02 -34.90 -31.79
N TRP A 161 -34.51 -35.26 -30.61
CA TRP A 161 -34.46 -34.29 -29.53
C TRP A 161 -33.36 -33.31 -29.90
N ALA A 162 -33.71 -32.05 -30.13
CA ALA A 162 -32.72 -31.02 -30.32
C ALA A 162 -31.91 -30.93 -29.02
N THR A 163 -30.63 -31.30 -29.06
CA THR A 163 -29.65 -30.74 -28.15
C THR A 163 -29.76 -29.23 -28.29
N MET A 164 -30.45 -28.58 -27.35
CA MET A 164 -30.06 -27.23 -26.98
C MET A 164 -28.60 -27.36 -26.60
N ALA A 165 -27.71 -26.90 -27.49
CA ALA A 165 -26.35 -26.64 -27.12
C ALA A 165 -26.44 -25.57 -26.04
N VAL A 166 -26.38 -26.00 -24.77
CA VAL A 166 -25.87 -25.15 -23.72
C VAL A 166 -24.53 -24.70 -24.26
N GLU A 167 -24.41 -23.40 -24.54
CA GLU A 167 -23.10 -22.80 -24.79
C GLU A 167 -22.32 -22.99 -23.49
N THR A 168 -21.59 -24.09 -23.40
CA THR A 168 -20.68 -24.34 -22.30
C THR A 168 -19.67 -23.21 -22.35
N GLU A 169 -19.64 -22.37 -21.31
CA GLU A 169 -18.62 -21.32 -21.18
C GLU A 169 -17.25 -21.91 -21.55
N PRO A 170 -16.45 -21.22 -22.38
CA PRO A 170 -15.13 -21.73 -22.75
C PRO A 170 -14.36 -22.04 -21.45
N PRO A 171 -13.63 -23.18 -21.39
CA PRO A 171 -13.06 -23.66 -20.14
C PRO A 171 -12.19 -22.58 -19.51
N ARG A 172 -12.64 -22.08 -18.35
CA ARG A 172 -11.99 -20.99 -17.63
C ARG A 172 -10.53 -21.32 -17.38
N SER A 173 -9.63 -20.37 -17.64
CA SER A 173 -8.20 -20.57 -17.46
C SER A 173 -7.89 -21.02 -16.03
N GLN A 174 -7.09 -22.07 -15.86
CA GLN A 174 -6.68 -22.51 -14.53
C GLN A 174 -5.62 -21.56 -13.98
N GLY A 175 -5.80 -21.12 -12.73
CA GLY A 175 -4.81 -20.32 -12.02
C GLY A 175 -3.51 -21.09 -11.74
N ILE A 176 -2.42 -20.35 -11.58
CA ILE A 176 -1.14 -20.89 -11.14
C ILE A 176 -1.26 -21.30 -9.67
N LYS A 177 -0.77 -22.49 -9.31
CA LYS A 177 -0.85 -22.96 -7.93
C LYS A 177 0.01 -22.08 -7.00
N PRO A 178 -0.48 -21.69 -5.80
CA PRO A 178 0.35 -21.07 -4.77
C PRO A 178 1.63 -21.88 -4.51
N GLY A 179 2.72 -21.18 -4.20
CA GLY A 179 4.04 -21.80 -4.03
C GLY A 179 4.77 -22.16 -5.33
N THR A 180 4.14 -22.04 -6.50
CA THR A 180 4.86 -22.19 -7.78
C THR A 180 6.02 -21.18 -7.87
N PRO A 181 7.21 -21.56 -8.37
CA PRO A 181 8.36 -20.66 -8.57
C PRO A 181 8.02 -19.41 -9.42
N ARG A 182 8.70 -18.29 -9.14
CA ARG A 182 8.28 -16.95 -9.63
C ARG A 182 8.42 -16.81 -11.14
N GLU A 183 9.43 -17.47 -11.69
CA GLU A 183 9.85 -17.49 -13.10
C GLU A 183 8.75 -18.08 -14.01
N ARG A 184 7.82 -18.86 -13.43
CA ARG A 184 6.65 -19.44 -14.12
C ARG A 184 5.44 -18.53 -14.18
N TYR A 185 5.44 -17.40 -13.45
CA TYR A 185 4.38 -16.39 -13.58
C TYR A 185 4.60 -15.56 -14.85
N PRO A 186 3.56 -14.99 -15.47
CA PRO A 186 3.69 -14.22 -16.71
C PRO A 186 4.68 -13.03 -16.62
N ALA A 187 4.84 -12.44 -15.44
CA ALA A 187 5.79 -11.36 -15.18
C ALA A 187 7.22 -11.83 -14.80
N LYS A 188 7.46 -13.15 -14.72
CA LYS A 188 8.75 -13.77 -14.34
C LYS A 188 9.31 -13.16 -13.04
N GLU A 189 10.59 -12.78 -13.01
CA GLU A 189 11.22 -12.11 -11.85
C GLU A 189 10.44 -10.90 -11.35
N LEU A 190 9.81 -10.13 -12.26
CA LEU A 190 9.01 -8.95 -11.96
C LEU A 190 7.60 -9.29 -11.43
N CYS A 191 7.31 -10.54 -11.08
CA CYS A 191 6.06 -10.89 -10.42
C CYS A 191 6.09 -10.48 -8.94
N SER A 192 5.43 -9.36 -8.63
CA SER A 192 5.15 -8.90 -7.24
C SER A 192 4.23 -9.82 -6.41
N ARG A 193 3.87 -11.01 -6.92
CA ARG A 193 2.91 -11.95 -6.31
C ARG A 193 1.62 -11.27 -5.86
N CYS A 194 1.03 -10.39 -6.68
CA CYS A 194 -0.19 -9.66 -6.31
C CYS A 194 -1.43 -10.56 -6.10
N GLY A 195 -1.41 -11.81 -6.58
CA GLY A 195 -2.45 -12.81 -6.39
C GLY A 195 -3.36 -13.04 -7.61
N LEU A 196 -3.35 -12.15 -8.60
CA LEU A 196 -4.22 -12.23 -9.79
C LEU A 196 -4.09 -13.59 -10.51
N CYS A 197 -2.84 -13.98 -10.78
CA CYS A 197 -2.53 -15.18 -11.56
C CYS A 197 -2.79 -16.48 -10.81
N ASP A 198 -3.08 -16.44 -9.51
CA ASP A 198 -3.35 -17.63 -8.70
C ASP A 198 -4.79 -18.15 -8.91
N THR A 199 -5.57 -17.47 -9.75
CA THR A 199 -6.99 -17.73 -10.02
C THR A 199 -7.27 -17.71 -11.53
N TYR A 200 -8.54 -17.93 -11.93
CA TYR A 200 -8.96 -17.79 -13.32
C TYR A 200 -8.81 -16.37 -13.88
N LEU A 201 -8.62 -15.35 -13.02
CA LEU A 201 -8.33 -13.98 -13.43
C LEU A 201 -6.96 -13.83 -14.13
N ILE A 202 -6.15 -14.90 -14.18
CA ILE A 202 -4.97 -14.99 -15.06
C ILE A 202 -5.30 -14.74 -16.54
N ALA A 203 -6.55 -15.01 -16.99
CA ALA A 203 -7.02 -14.65 -18.32
C ALA A 203 -6.76 -13.16 -18.66
N HIS A 204 -6.80 -12.28 -17.66
CA HIS A 204 -6.67 -10.84 -17.79
C HIS A 204 -5.26 -10.30 -17.48
N VAL A 205 -4.25 -11.17 -17.37
CA VAL A 205 -2.92 -10.77 -16.90
C VAL A 205 -2.21 -9.77 -17.82
N LYS A 206 -2.50 -9.78 -19.13
CA LYS A 206 -1.81 -8.93 -20.11
C LYS A 206 -2.22 -7.46 -20.01
N GLU A 207 -3.48 -7.21 -19.70
CA GLU A 207 -4.04 -5.88 -19.47
C GLU A 207 -3.88 -5.42 -18.01
N SER A 208 -3.96 -6.33 -17.04
CA SER A 208 -4.03 -5.98 -15.62
C SER A 208 -2.71 -6.02 -14.85
N CYS A 209 -1.71 -6.81 -15.26
CA CYS A 209 -0.43 -6.84 -14.55
C CYS A 209 0.31 -5.49 -14.62
N ALA A 210 0.82 -5.01 -13.48
CA ALA A 210 1.59 -3.76 -13.36
C ALA A 210 3.04 -3.86 -13.88
N PHE A 211 3.42 -4.98 -14.50
CA PHE A 211 4.79 -5.31 -14.93
C PHE A 211 4.85 -5.93 -16.35
N ILE A 212 3.75 -5.87 -17.10
CA ILE A 212 3.64 -6.43 -18.46
C ILE A 212 3.04 -5.36 -19.39
N GLY A 213 3.51 -5.31 -20.64
CA GLY A 213 3.05 -4.33 -21.62
C GLY A 213 3.45 -2.91 -21.23
N ASP A 214 2.46 -2.08 -20.95
CA ASP A 214 2.64 -0.70 -20.47
C ASP A 214 3.04 -0.67 -18.98
N GLY A 215 2.90 -1.78 -18.26
CA GLY A 215 3.44 -1.92 -16.91
C GLY A 215 2.76 -0.99 -15.92
N MET A 216 3.51 -0.03 -15.35
CA MET A 216 2.97 0.96 -14.41
C MET A 216 2.53 2.27 -15.05
N SER A 217 2.95 2.60 -16.28
CA SER A 217 2.56 3.88 -16.93
C SER A 217 1.04 4.00 -17.12
N LYS A 218 0.35 2.87 -17.31
CA LYS A 218 -1.12 2.79 -17.34
C LYS A 218 -1.84 3.32 -16.08
N CYS A 219 -1.13 3.57 -14.97
CA CYS A 219 -1.77 4.23 -13.82
C CYS A 219 -2.32 5.62 -14.19
N GLU A 220 -1.68 6.35 -15.11
CA GLU A 220 -2.14 7.68 -15.54
C GLU A 220 -3.47 7.62 -16.31
N SER A 221 -3.72 6.56 -17.11
CA SER A 221 -5.01 6.38 -17.80
C SER A 221 -6.11 5.77 -16.92
N LEU A 222 -5.72 5.08 -15.83
CA LEU A 222 -6.66 4.58 -14.83
C LEU A 222 -7.09 5.68 -13.83
N GLU A 223 -6.26 6.69 -13.56
CA GLU A 223 -6.63 7.81 -12.66
C GLU A 223 -7.87 8.57 -13.14
N GLU A 224 -7.98 8.84 -14.45
CA GLU A 224 -9.16 9.47 -15.03
C GLU A 224 -10.44 8.67 -14.79
N GLN A 225 -10.35 7.33 -14.86
CA GLN A 225 -11.46 6.41 -14.64
C GLN A 225 -11.85 6.30 -13.15
N VAL A 226 -10.86 6.33 -12.25
CA VAL A 226 -11.07 6.08 -10.80
C VAL A 226 -11.38 7.36 -10.01
N HIS A 227 -10.90 8.52 -10.46
CA HIS A 227 -11.07 9.80 -9.76
C HIS A 227 -11.83 10.85 -10.59
N GLY A 228 -12.20 10.55 -11.83
CA GLY A 228 -12.85 11.49 -12.76
C GLY A 228 -11.89 12.53 -13.36
N ARG A 229 -10.59 12.46 -13.05
CA ARG A 229 -9.54 13.35 -13.57
C ARG A 229 -8.14 12.74 -13.41
N GLY A 230 -7.20 13.14 -14.26
CA GLY A 230 -5.77 12.87 -14.08
C GLY A 230 -5.08 13.84 -13.11
N ARG A 231 -3.77 13.65 -12.94
CA ARG A 231 -2.88 14.53 -12.15
C ARG A 231 -2.79 15.94 -12.74
N ARG A 232 -2.81 16.94 -11.86
CA ARG A 232 -2.35 18.30 -12.13
C ARG A 232 -0.82 18.39 -12.08
N GLU A 233 -0.24 19.49 -12.54
CA GLU A 233 1.22 19.70 -12.57
C GLU A 233 1.86 19.64 -11.17
N ASP A 234 1.17 20.16 -10.16
CA ASP A 234 1.55 20.14 -8.74
C ASP A 234 1.39 18.75 -8.08
N GLU A 235 0.66 17.82 -8.70
CA GLU A 235 0.30 16.50 -8.14
C GLU A 235 1.27 15.38 -8.52
N ALA A 236 2.42 15.70 -9.15
CA ALA A 236 3.44 14.70 -9.53
C ALA A 236 3.94 13.83 -8.36
N TYR A 237 3.89 14.34 -7.12
CA TYR A 237 4.31 13.62 -5.92
C TYR A 237 3.15 12.96 -5.18
N THR A 238 2.03 13.66 -5.00
CA THR A 238 0.87 13.16 -4.25
C THR A 238 0.03 12.18 -5.05
N GLY A 239 0.04 12.25 -6.38
CA GLY A 239 -1.04 11.76 -7.23
C GLY A 239 -2.31 12.60 -7.08
N VAL A 240 -3.39 12.19 -7.75
CA VAL A 240 -4.71 12.81 -7.64
C VAL A 240 -5.17 12.84 -6.17
N ALA A 241 -5.41 14.03 -5.62
CA ALA A 241 -5.79 14.23 -4.23
C ALA A 241 -6.85 15.33 -4.07
N GLU A 242 -7.72 15.16 -3.07
CA GLU A 242 -8.64 16.18 -2.56
C GLU A 242 -8.13 16.81 -1.26
N GLU A 243 -7.54 16.00 -0.37
CA GLU A 243 -7.01 16.44 0.93
C GLU A 243 -5.79 15.60 1.31
N VAL A 244 -4.78 16.26 1.89
CA VAL A 244 -3.58 15.64 2.43
C VAL A 244 -3.41 16.16 3.86
N LEU A 245 -3.32 15.25 4.83
CA LEU A 245 -3.31 15.57 6.26
C LEU A 245 -2.45 14.60 7.05
N TYR A 246 -2.21 14.94 8.32
CA TYR A 246 -1.75 13.96 9.31
C TYR A 246 -2.92 13.56 10.20
N ALA A 247 -3.02 12.27 10.52
CA ALA A 247 -4.03 11.76 11.45
C ALA A 247 -3.44 10.73 12.41
N ARG A 248 -3.97 10.68 13.63
CA ARG A 248 -3.69 9.66 14.63
C ARG A 248 -5.01 9.09 15.14
N ASN A 249 -5.20 7.77 15.16
CA ASN A 249 -6.37 7.20 15.83
C ASN A 249 -6.19 7.34 17.35
N ALA A 250 -6.97 8.26 17.94
CA ALA A 250 -6.92 8.55 19.37
C ALA A 250 -7.98 7.77 20.16
N LYS A 251 -9.00 7.23 19.49
CA LYS A 251 -10.11 6.47 20.09
C LYS A 251 -10.43 5.21 19.27
N PRO A 252 -9.49 4.25 19.18
CA PRO A 252 -9.75 3.01 18.48
C PRO A 252 -10.92 2.26 19.12
N SER A 253 -11.77 1.62 18.30
CA SER A 253 -12.95 0.86 18.77
C SER A 253 -12.62 -0.54 19.31
N TRP A 254 -11.34 -0.83 19.52
CA TRP A 254 -10.81 -2.12 19.95
C TRP A 254 -9.66 -1.91 20.94
N ASP A 255 -9.09 -2.99 21.46
CA ASP A 255 -7.79 -2.90 22.13
C ASP A 255 -6.63 -2.91 21.10
N ILE A 256 -5.78 -1.88 21.18
CA ILE A 256 -4.51 -1.78 20.43
C ILE A 256 -3.31 -2.28 21.24
N THR A 257 -3.50 -2.57 22.52
CA THR A 257 -2.43 -2.95 23.44
C THR A 257 -1.88 -4.32 23.04
N PRO A 258 -0.57 -4.41 22.74
CA PRO A 258 0.09 -5.70 22.58
C PRO A 258 -0.07 -6.52 23.88
N GLN A 259 -0.58 -7.75 23.77
CA GLN A 259 -0.78 -8.62 24.93
C GLN A 259 0.46 -9.53 25.13
N PRO A 260 0.76 -10.00 26.36
CA PRO A 260 1.99 -10.72 26.68
C PRO A 260 1.99 -12.22 26.37
N ASP A 261 0.89 -12.78 25.83
CA ASP A 261 0.73 -14.20 25.47
C ASP A 261 1.33 -14.60 24.10
N GLY A 262 2.37 -13.87 23.67
CA GLY A 262 3.22 -14.24 22.53
C GLY A 262 2.57 -14.04 21.16
N TYR A 263 2.94 -14.87 20.17
CA TYR A 263 2.53 -14.63 18.78
C TYR A 263 1.04 -14.79 18.51
N ALA A 264 0.31 -15.52 19.36
CA ALA A 264 -1.14 -15.63 19.27
C ALA A 264 -1.83 -14.26 19.41
N SER A 265 -1.26 -13.37 20.23
CA SER A 265 -1.76 -12.02 20.50
C SER A 265 -0.86 -10.89 20.02
N ALA A 266 0.30 -11.18 19.43
CA ALA A 266 0.97 -10.28 18.48
C ALA A 266 0.06 -9.96 17.28
N LYS A 267 -0.81 -10.90 16.90
CA LYS A 267 -1.97 -10.69 16.01
C LYS A 267 -2.91 -9.58 16.53
N GLY A 268 -2.74 -9.15 17.77
CA GLY A 268 -3.36 -8.03 18.47
C GLY A 268 -2.75 -6.64 18.23
N THR A 269 -1.57 -6.53 17.60
CA THR A 269 -0.82 -5.26 17.53
C THR A 269 -0.94 -4.55 16.18
N PRO A 270 -1.46 -3.31 16.09
CA PRO A 270 -1.42 -2.53 14.85
C PRO A 270 0.00 -2.11 14.49
N GLN A 271 0.28 -1.92 13.20
CA GLN A 271 1.57 -1.40 12.71
C GLN A 271 1.85 -0.01 13.31
N TRP A 272 0.87 0.88 13.14
CA TRP A 272 0.82 2.25 13.62
C TRP A 272 -0.36 2.41 14.60
N THR A 273 -1.20 3.44 14.46
CA THR A 273 -2.34 3.68 15.36
C THR A 273 -3.63 2.95 14.96
N GLY A 274 -3.63 2.27 13.80
CA GLY A 274 -4.74 1.43 13.35
C GLY A 274 -5.82 2.14 12.52
N ILE A 275 -5.50 3.28 11.88
CA ILE A 275 -6.45 4.05 11.04
C ILE A 275 -7.08 3.18 9.94
N VAL A 276 -6.26 2.44 9.17
CA VAL A 276 -6.72 1.52 8.11
C VAL A 276 -7.77 0.55 8.62
N THR A 277 -7.51 -0.07 9.78
CA THR A 277 -8.41 -1.08 10.32
C THR A 277 -9.64 -0.46 10.98
N GLN A 278 -9.52 0.74 11.56
CA GLN A 278 -10.67 1.49 12.05
C GLN A 278 -11.66 1.84 10.92
N MET A 279 -11.16 2.26 9.76
CA MET A 279 -12.00 2.48 8.57
C MET A 279 -12.67 1.17 8.12
N ALA A 280 -11.91 0.07 8.04
CA ALA A 280 -12.46 -1.22 7.65
C ALA A 280 -13.58 -1.71 8.58
N ILE A 281 -13.41 -1.54 9.89
CA ILE A 281 -14.43 -1.88 10.89
C ILE A 281 -15.67 -1.00 10.72
N GLN A 282 -15.55 0.33 10.66
CA GLN A 282 -16.75 1.17 10.48
C GLN A 282 -17.46 0.93 9.14
N MET A 283 -16.72 0.68 8.06
CA MET A 283 -17.29 0.37 6.74
C MET A 283 -18.13 -0.93 6.77
N LEU A 284 -17.69 -1.96 7.52
CA LEU A 284 -18.44 -3.19 7.71
C LEU A 284 -19.62 -2.99 8.68
N GLU A 285 -19.39 -2.40 9.87
CA GLU A 285 -20.41 -2.20 10.91
C GLU A 285 -21.58 -1.31 10.46
N THR A 286 -21.32 -0.34 9.58
CA THR A 286 -22.36 0.55 9.01
C THR A 286 -23.06 -0.03 7.77
N GLY A 287 -22.65 -1.21 7.29
CA GLY A 287 -23.16 -1.79 6.04
C GLY A 287 -22.80 -0.98 4.78
N ALA A 288 -21.71 -0.21 4.83
CA ALA A 288 -21.17 0.46 3.64
C ALA A 288 -20.52 -0.54 2.67
N VAL A 289 -20.01 -1.66 3.21
CA VAL A 289 -19.55 -2.85 2.45
C VAL A 289 -20.04 -4.15 3.09
N ASP A 290 -20.18 -5.18 2.26
CA ASP A 290 -20.64 -6.52 2.67
C ASP A 290 -19.46 -7.44 3.05
N ALA A 291 -18.24 -7.06 2.67
CA ALA A 291 -17.01 -7.82 2.88
C ALA A 291 -15.76 -6.93 2.78
N VAL A 292 -14.65 -7.40 3.37
CA VAL A 292 -13.34 -6.73 3.31
C VAL A 292 -12.24 -7.70 2.87
N VAL A 293 -11.53 -7.41 1.77
CA VAL A 293 -10.28 -8.10 1.43
C VAL A 293 -9.14 -7.52 2.24
N CYS A 294 -8.57 -8.34 3.13
CA CYS A 294 -7.48 -7.96 4.02
C CYS A 294 -6.53 -9.15 4.26
N VAL A 295 -5.44 -8.93 5.02
CA VAL A 295 -4.32 -9.86 5.12
C VAL A 295 -4.09 -10.29 6.56
N GLN A 296 -4.51 -11.51 6.90
CA GLN A 296 -4.13 -12.19 8.14
C GLN A 296 -2.69 -12.72 8.05
N SER A 297 -2.17 -13.23 9.16
CA SER A 297 -0.95 -14.05 9.13
C SER A 297 -1.31 -15.51 8.92
N ASP A 298 -0.38 -16.28 8.37
CA ASP A 298 -0.44 -17.74 8.48
C ASP A 298 -0.46 -18.17 9.97
N PRO A 299 -1.15 -19.25 10.36
CA PRO A 299 -1.14 -19.76 11.72
C PRO A 299 0.27 -20.11 12.23
N GLU A 300 1.13 -20.65 11.37
CA GLU A 300 2.45 -21.19 11.72
C GLU A 300 3.59 -20.17 11.50
N ASP A 301 3.41 -19.18 10.62
CA ASP A 301 4.35 -18.07 10.42
C ASP A 301 3.67 -16.70 10.40
N ARG A 302 3.94 -15.93 11.46
CA ARG A 302 3.44 -14.56 11.68
C ARG A 302 3.67 -13.60 10.51
N PHE A 303 4.72 -13.81 9.71
CA PHE A 303 5.10 -12.92 8.60
C PHE A 303 4.74 -13.46 7.22
N THR A 304 4.29 -14.71 7.11
CA THR A 304 3.68 -15.21 5.88
C THR A 304 2.27 -14.64 5.77
N PRO A 305 1.95 -13.87 4.71
CA PRO A 305 0.65 -13.25 4.57
C PRO A 305 -0.40 -14.24 4.08
N LYS A 306 -1.57 -14.19 4.71
CA LYS A 306 -2.76 -14.97 4.35
C LYS A 306 -3.91 -14.04 4.00
N PRO A 307 -4.11 -13.71 2.71
CA PRO A 307 -5.27 -12.97 2.25
C PRO A 307 -6.58 -13.68 2.62
N VAL A 308 -7.60 -12.91 3.02
CA VAL A 308 -8.93 -13.39 3.37
C VAL A 308 -10.01 -12.43 2.84
N VAL A 309 -11.23 -12.96 2.67
CA VAL A 309 -12.45 -12.16 2.54
C VAL A 309 -13.12 -12.13 3.91
N ALA A 310 -12.80 -11.10 4.69
CA ALA A 310 -13.34 -10.91 6.03
C ALA A 310 -14.82 -10.50 5.98
N ARG A 311 -15.62 -11.11 6.87
CA ARG A 311 -17.07 -10.84 7.01
C ARG A 311 -17.46 -10.41 8.42
N THR A 312 -16.52 -10.47 9.35
CA THR A 312 -16.71 -10.09 10.75
C THR A 312 -15.71 -9.02 11.17
N VAL A 313 -16.00 -8.31 12.27
CA VAL A 313 -15.04 -7.39 12.87
C VAL A 313 -13.79 -8.16 13.31
N GLU A 314 -13.96 -9.35 13.87
CA GLU A 314 -12.92 -10.26 14.35
C GLU A 314 -11.93 -10.66 13.25
N ASP A 315 -12.40 -11.00 12.05
CA ASP A 315 -11.56 -11.30 10.88
C ASP A 315 -10.68 -10.10 10.48
N ILE A 316 -11.25 -8.89 10.57
CA ILE A 316 -10.58 -7.62 10.32
C ILE A 316 -9.57 -7.33 11.44
N ILE A 317 -9.89 -7.65 12.71
CA ILE A 317 -8.95 -7.56 13.85
C ILE A 317 -7.75 -8.48 13.64
N ALA A 318 -7.97 -9.74 13.26
CA ALA A 318 -6.90 -10.70 12.99
C ALA A 318 -5.98 -10.31 11.81
N SER A 319 -6.40 -9.34 10.99
CA SER A 319 -5.66 -8.84 9.82
C SER A 319 -4.71 -7.67 10.12
N LYS A 320 -4.62 -7.20 11.37
CA LYS A 320 -3.78 -6.04 11.71
C LYS A 320 -2.26 -6.32 11.67
N GLY A 321 -1.49 -5.24 11.67
CA GLY A 321 -0.03 -5.27 11.46
C GLY A 321 0.34 -5.48 9.98
N VAL A 322 1.51 -4.99 9.56
CA VAL A 322 2.06 -5.28 8.23
C VAL A 322 2.74 -6.65 8.28
N LYS A 323 2.57 -7.44 7.21
CA LYS A 323 3.33 -8.67 6.97
C LYS A 323 4.39 -8.30 5.93
N PRO A 324 5.66 -8.08 6.31
CA PRO A 324 6.66 -7.46 5.44
C PRO A 324 7.27 -8.48 4.46
N SER A 325 6.40 -9.04 3.62
CA SER A 325 6.76 -9.87 2.46
C SER A 325 5.65 -9.76 1.40
N TYR A 326 5.84 -10.37 0.23
CA TYR A 326 4.80 -10.34 -0.82
C TYR A 326 3.52 -11.07 -0.43
N SER A 327 2.38 -10.39 -0.62
CA SER A 327 1.05 -10.90 -0.29
C SER A 327 0.16 -11.02 -1.54
N PRO A 328 -0.46 -12.19 -1.80
CA PRO A 328 -1.31 -12.42 -2.96
C PRO A 328 -2.75 -11.94 -2.76
N ASN A 329 -2.97 -10.67 -2.42
CA ASN A 329 -4.30 -10.12 -2.05
C ASN A 329 -5.39 -10.39 -3.10
N LEU A 330 -5.06 -10.47 -4.40
CA LEU A 330 -6.04 -10.72 -5.46
C LEU A 330 -6.44 -12.20 -5.58
N SER A 331 -5.72 -13.12 -4.92
CA SER A 331 -6.00 -14.57 -5.00
C SER A 331 -7.37 -14.96 -4.43
N VAL A 332 -7.94 -14.14 -3.54
CA VAL A 332 -9.26 -14.37 -2.95
C VAL A 332 -10.40 -13.72 -3.74
N LEU A 333 -10.13 -12.91 -4.77
CA LEU A 333 -11.18 -12.25 -5.56
C LEU A 333 -12.03 -13.24 -6.35
N ALA A 334 -11.44 -14.35 -6.80
CA ALA A 334 -12.18 -15.43 -7.44
C ALA A 334 -13.20 -16.13 -6.51
N HIS A 335 -13.07 -15.97 -5.19
CA HIS A 335 -14.07 -16.49 -4.24
C HIS A 335 -15.34 -15.62 -4.19
N LEU A 336 -15.33 -14.39 -4.73
CA LEU A 336 -16.48 -13.50 -4.74
C LEU A 336 -17.65 -14.06 -5.56
N GLU A 337 -17.39 -14.84 -6.62
CA GLU A 337 -18.43 -15.54 -7.38
C GLU A 337 -19.22 -16.54 -6.54
N ALA A 338 -18.59 -17.14 -5.53
CA ALA A 338 -19.23 -18.04 -4.57
C ALA A 338 -19.93 -17.30 -3.42
N LEU A 339 -19.84 -15.97 -3.38
CA LEU A 339 -20.43 -15.08 -2.39
C LEU A 339 -21.38 -14.07 -3.07
N PRO A 340 -22.50 -14.53 -3.66
CA PRO A 340 -23.38 -13.70 -4.49
C PRO A 340 -24.05 -12.55 -3.72
N ASP A 341 -24.03 -12.60 -2.39
CA ASP A 341 -24.47 -11.56 -1.48
C ASP A 341 -23.47 -10.40 -1.32
N VAL A 342 -22.20 -10.56 -1.73
CA VAL A 342 -21.25 -9.45 -1.80
C VAL A 342 -21.53 -8.61 -3.04
N LYS A 343 -21.94 -7.37 -2.82
CA LYS A 343 -22.13 -6.34 -3.85
C LYS A 343 -21.19 -5.16 -3.68
N LYS A 344 -20.86 -4.82 -2.43
CA LYS A 344 -19.99 -3.72 -2.06
C LYS A 344 -18.78 -4.28 -1.35
N LEU A 345 -17.59 -4.10 -1.94
CA LEU A 345 -16.34 -4.63 -1.42
C LEU A 345 -15.44 -3.51 -0.94
N LEU A 346 -14.78 -3.70 0.21
CA LEU A 346 -13.59 -2.94 0.58
C LEU A 346 -12.35 -3.78 0.29
N PHE A 347 -11.45 -3.28 -0.55
CA PHE A 347 -10.15 -3.88 -0.80
C PHE A 347 -9.04 -3.11 -0.10
N ILE A 348 -8.18 -3.80 0.65
CA ILE A 348 -7.01 -3.22 1.32
C ILE A 348 -5.74 -3.79 0.68
N GLY A 349 -4.85 -2.92 0.18
CA GLY A 349 -3.65 -3.38 -0.54
C GLY A 349 -2.66 -2.29 -0.94
N VAL A 350 -1.57 -2.73 -1.60
CA VAL A 350 -0.46 -1.87 -2.08
C VAL A 350 -0.59 -1.53 -3.57
N GLY A 351 0.11 -0.51 -4.06
CA GLY A 351 -0.08 0.06 -5.41
C GLY A 351 -0.13 -0.96 -6.56
N CYS A 352 0.80 -1.91 -6.63
CA CYS A 352 0.80 -2.94 -7.70
C CYS A 352 -0.41 -3.89 -7.67
N GLN A 353 -1.01 -4.11 -6.49
CA GLN A 353 -2.26 -4.86 -6.34
C GLN A 353 -3.45 -4.00 -6.75
N VAL A 354 -3.44 -2.71 -6.38
CA VAL A 354 -4.51 -1.76 -6.70
C VAL A 354 -4.58 -1.49 -8.21
N GLN A 355 -3.45 -1.34 -8.90
CA GLN A 355 -3.42 -1.26 -10.38
C GLN A 355 -4.06 -2.50 -11.03
N ALA A 356 -3.76 -3.69 -10.51
CA ALA A 356 -4.33 -4.92 -11.03
C ALA A 356 -5.84 -5.00 -10.78
N VAL A 357 -6.33 -4.70 -9.56
CA VAL A 357 -7.76 -4.79 -9.25
C VAL A 357 -8.59 -3.76 -10.01
N ARG A 358 -8.11 -2.50 -10.15
CA ARG A 358 -8.78 -1.48 -10.99
C ARG A 358 -8.86 -1.90 -12.46
N SER A 359 -7.82 -2.55 -12.98
CA SER A 359 -7.82 -3.06 -14.37
C SER A 359 -8.86 -4.17 -14.60
N ILE A 360 -9.26 -4.91 -13.55
CA ILE A 360 -10.24 -6.00 -13.63
C ILE A 360 -11.58 -5.71 -12.95
N GLU A 361 -11.79 -4.50 -12.41
CA GLU A 361 -12.96 -4.15 -11.55
C GLU A 361 -14.29 -4.53 -12.20
N LYS A 362 -14.42 -4.25 -13.50
CA LYS A 362 -15.57 -4.60 -14.37
C LYS A 362 -15.88 -6.11 -14.48
N TYR A 363 -14.94 -7.00 -14.14
CA TYR A 363 -15.12 -8.46 -14.16
C TYR A 363 -15.52 -9.03 -12.80
N LEU A 364 -15.52 -8.23 -11.73
CA LEU A 364 -15.79 -8.71 -10.35
C LEU A 364 -17.29 -8.79 -10.01
N GLY A 365 -18.18 -8.24 -10.84
CA GLY A 365 -19.63 -8.27 -10.61
C GLY A 365 -20.11 -7.46 -9.39
N LEU A 366 -19.28 -6.52 -8.91
CA LEU A 366 -19.58 -5.64 -7.79
C LEU A 366 -20.44 -4.45 -8.22
N GLU A 367 -21.28 -3.96 -7.31
CA GLU A 367 -21.97 -2.67 -7.42
C GLU A 367 -21.05 -1.51 -7.04
N GLU A 368 -20.14 -1.72 -6.07
CA GLU A 368 -19.20 -0.69 -5.60
C GLU A 368 -17.88 -1.31 -5.09
N LEU A 369 -16.75 -0.67 -5.40
CA LEU A 369 -15.42 -1.09 -4.93
C LEU A 369 -14.68 0.08 -4.27
N TYR A 370 -14.64 0.03 -2.94
CA TYR A 370 -13.82 0.92 -2.10
C TYR A 370 -12.40 0.36 -1.97
N ILE A 371 -11.40 1.22 -2.03
CA ILE A 371 -9.98 0.85 -1.85
C ILE A 371 -9.29 1.71 -0.80
N ILE A 372 -8.84 1.08 0.29
CA ILE A 372 -7.84 1.66 1.19
C ILE A 372 -6.46 1.19 0.74
N GLY A 373 -5.71 2.11 0.17
CA GLY A 373 -4.31 1.90 -0.15
C GLY A 373 -3.41 2.12 1.06
N THR A 374 -2.25 1.45 1.07
CA THR A 374 -1.09 1.92 1.84
C THR A 374 0.03 2.34 0.91
N ASN A 375 0.87 3.28 1.38
CA ASN A 375 2.16 3.53 0.74
C ASN A 375 3.03 2.25 0.81
N CYS A 376 3.77 1.97 -0.26
CA CYS A 376 4.66 0.80 -0.31
C CYS A 376 5.91 1.06 -1.16
N ALA A 377 7.07 0.78 -0.58
CA ALA A 377 8.34 0.60 -1.27
C ALA A 377 9.02 -0.65 -0.69
N ASP A 378 10.05 -1.14 -1.37
CA ASP A 378 11.07 -2.04 -0.80
C ASP A 378 10.57 -3.34 -0.16
N ASN A 379 9.44 -3.87 -0.65
CA ASN A 379 8.94 -5.20 -0.28
C ASN A 379 9.73 -6.31 -1.00
N GLY A 380 9.64 -7.53 -0.46
CA GLY A 380 10.49 -8.66 -0.85
C GLY A 380 9.88 -10.03 -0.56
N PRO A 381 10.65 -11.09 -0.85
CA PRO A 381 10.26 -12.45 -0.51
C PRO A 381 10.50 -12.74 1.00
N ARG A 382 9.88 -13.81 1.51
CA ARG A 382 9.83 -14.13 2.96
C ARG A 382 11.18 -14.55 3.56
N ASP A 383 12.05 -15.13 2.75
CA ASP A 383 13.46 -15.41 3.05
C ASP A 383 14.30 -14.13 3.07
N GLY A 384 14.05 -13.20 2.13
CA GLY A 384 14.62 -11.86 2.11
C GLY A 384 14.34 -11.07 3.39
N LEU A 385 13.12 -11.17 3.93
CA LEU A 385 12.77 -10.64 5.24
C LEU A 385 13.63 -11.25 6.35
N GLN A 386 13.81 -12.58 6.37
CA GLN A 386 14.59 -13.23 7.42
C GLN A 386 16.05 -12.76 7.38
N LYS A 387 16.66 -12.76 6.19
CA LYS A 387 18.00 -12.24 5.93
C LYS A 387 18.19 -10.81 6.45
N PHE A 388 17.17 -9.96 6.36
CA PHE A 388 17.20 -8.61 6.93
C PHE A 388 17.14 -8.62 8.46
N LEU A 389 16.17 -9.34 9.05
CA LEU A 389 15.99 -9.37 10.51
C LEU A 389 17.22 -9.94 11.23
N ASP A 390 17.85 -10.98 10.67
CA ASP A 390 19.04 -11.65 11.21
C ASP A 390 20.25 -10.72 11.38
N VAL A 391 20.33 -9.63 10.62
CA VAL A 391 21.42 -8.62 10.74
C VAL A 391 20.95 -7.28 11.30
N ALA A 392 19.64 -7.00 11.28
CA ALA A 392 19.07 -5.75 11.77
C ALA A 392 18.75 -5.81 13.27
N SER A 393 18.30 -6.95 13.80
CA SER A 393 17.85 -7.06 15.19
C SER A 393 18.70 -8.00 16.05
N LYS A 394 18.83 -7.68 17.33
CA LYS A 394 19.41 -8.57 18.35
C LYS A 394 18.45 -9.68 18.80
N SER A 395 17.16 -9.58 18.48
CA SER A 395 16.16 -10.61 18.79
C SER A 395 15.16 -10.81 17.64
N PRO A 396 15.61 -11.36 16.49
CA PRO A 396 14.75 -11.61 15.32
C PRO A 396 13.49 -12.43 15.67
N ASP A 397 13.65 -13.40 16.58
CA ASP A 397 12.61 -14.31 17.08
C ASP A 397 11.60 -13.66 18.04
N THR A 398 11.66 -12.35 18.27
CA THR A 398 10.61 -11.60 18.98
C THR A 398 10.02 -10.44 18.16
N VAL A 399 10.50 -10.19 16.94
CA VAL A 399 10.01 -9.09 16.09
C VAL A 399 8.57 -9.33 15.65
N ILE A 400 7.71 -8.31 15.77
CA ILE A 400 6.30 -8.31 15.32
C ILE A 400 6.01 -7.26 14.24
N GLY A 401 6.95 -6.38 13.94
CA GLY A 401 6.91 -5.44 12.82
C GLY A 401 8.10 -4.48 12.84
N TYR A 402 8.40 -3.83 11.71
CA TYR A 402 9.41 -2.77 11.64
C TYR A 402 9.01 -1.72 10.61
N GLU A 403 9.65 -0.56 10.66
CA GLU A 403 9.56 0.49 9.63
C GLU A 403 10.91 1.20 9.45
N PHE A 404 11.15 1.72 8.24
CA PHE A 404 12.26 2.62 7.92
C PHE A 404 11.83 4.06 8.17
N MET A 405 12.14 4.60 9.34
CA MET A 405 11.58 5.84 9.87
C MET A 405 12.26 7.13 9.35
N GLN A 406 11.57 8.26 9.55
CA GLN A 406 11.96 9.58 9.04
C GLN A 406 13.12 10.22 9.81
N ASP A 407 13.61 9.56 10.85
CA ASP A 407 14.78 9.92 11.65
C ASP A 407 16.08 9.23 11.20
N TYR A 408 16.06 8.54 10.05
CA TYR A 408 17.18 7.78 9.49
C TYR A 408 17.55 6.50 10.28
N CYS A 409 16.57 5.93 10.98
CA CYS A 409 16.68 4.66 11.71
C CYS A 409 15.59 3.67 11.27
N VAL A 410 15.90 2.37 11.31
CA VAL A 410 14.88 1.32 11.36
C VAL A 410 14.36 1.24 12.79
N HIS A 411 13.04 1.29 12.96
CA HIS A 411 12.38 1.05 14.25
C HIS A 411 11.75 -0.33 14.20
N ILE A 412 12.24 -1.23 15.04
CA ILE A 412 11.79 -2.62 15.13
C ILE A 412 10.96 -2.77 16.41
N LYS A 413 9.75 -3.32 16.27
CA LYS A 413 8.81 -3.57 17.37
C LYS A 413 8.84 -5.05 17.74
N HIS A 414 8.92 -5.32 19.02
CA HIS A 414 9.02 -6.66 19.59
C HIS A 414 7.75 -7.08 20.33
N LEU A 415 7.67 -8.37 20.64
CA LEU A 415 6.70 -8.93 21.59
C LEU A 415 6.84 -8.26 22.97
N PRO A 416 5.73 -7.99 23.68
CA PRO A 416 5.77 -7.56 25.07
C PRO A 416 6.53 -8.53 25.96
N GLY A 417 7.43 -7.99 26.78
CA GLY A 417 8.26 -8.82 27.67
C GLY A 417 9.37 -9.56 26.94
N SER A 418 9.70 -9.14 25.70
CA SER A 418 10.94 -9.54 25.03
C SER A 418 12.19 -9.08 25.80
N PRO A 419 13.39 -9.57 25.44
CA PRO A 419 14.65 -9.05 25.99
C PRO A 419 14.98 -7.61 25.58
N ILE A 420 14.15 -6.95 24.77
CA ILE A 420 14.37 -5.61 24.24
C ILE A 420 13.66 -4.59 25.13
N GLU A 421 14.41 -3.58 25.59
CA GLU A 421 13.87 -2.55 26.48
C GLU A 421 12.73 -1.77 25.79
N ASN A 422 11.61 -1.58 26.49
CA ASN A 422 10.42 -0.90 25.99
C ASN A 422 9.81 -1.51 24.70
N ASP A 423 10.12 -2.78 24.40
CA ASP A 423 9.69 -3.54 23.21
C ASP A 423 10.04 -2.88 21.86
N TYR A 424 11.05 -1.99 21.83
CA TYR A 424 11.48 -1.26 20.64
C TYR A 424 13.01 -1.24 20.49
N GLU A 425 13.50 -1.68 19.32
CA GLU A 425 14.90 -1.58 18.93
C GLU A 425 15.05 -0.53 17.80
N ILE A 426 15.95 0.44 17.97
CA ILE A 426 16.18 1.55 17.02
C ILE A 426 17.59 1.39 16.44
N ILE A 427 17.67 1.23 15.12
CA ILE A 427 18.90 0.88 14.39
C ILE A 427 19.19 1.93 13.32
N PRO A 428 20.26 2.73 13.43
CA PRO A 428 20.66 3.66 12.37
C PRO A 428 20.86 2.95 11.04
N TYR A 429 20.41 3.53 9.93
CA TYR A 429 20.62 2.94 8.58
C TYR A 429 22.09 2.67 8.29
N PHE A 430 22.97 3.56 8.76
CA PHE A 430 24.42 3.46 8.58
C PHE A 430 25.07 2.30 9.37
N SER A 431 24.34 1.67 10.29
CA SER A 431 24.78 0.46 10.99
C SER A 431 24.47 -0.82 10.22
N LEU A 432 23.61 -0.77 9.19
CA LEU A 432 23.20 -1.93 8.41
C LEU A 432 24.25 -2.28 7.33
N PRO A 433 24.50 -3.57 7.04
CA PRO A 433 25.48 -3.98 6.04
C PRO A 433 24.90 -3.86 4.62
N SER A 434 24.86 -2.65 4.06
CA SER A 434 24.20 -2.35 2.77
C SER A 434 24.62 -3.25 1.62
N ASN A 435 25.92 -3.53 1.44
CA ASN A 435 26.41 -4.43 0.39
C ASN A 435 25.83 -5.85 0.51
N TYR A 436 25.62 -6.34 1.73
CA TYR A 436 25.03 -7.66 1.99
C TYR A 436 23.52 -7.67 1.75
N LEU A 437 22.84 -6.59 2.14
CA LEU A 437 21.38 -6.43 2.03
C LEU A 437 20.90 -6.03 0.63
N ALA A 438 21.77 -5.53 -0.24
CA ALA A 438 21.42 -5.03 -1.56
C ALA A 438 20.70 -6.05 -2.47
N HIS A 439 20.98 -7.35 -2.28
CA HIS A 439 20.41 -8.44 -3.07
C HIS A 439 19.56 -9.39 -2.21
N GLY A 440 18.44 -9.86 -2.76
CA GLY A 440 17.56 -10.85 -2.13
C GLY A 440 16.65 -10.33 -1.01
N VAL A 441 16.86 -9.12 -0.50
CA VAL A 441 15.95 -8.48 0.49
C VAL A 441 14.86 -7.71 -0.24
N ILE A 442 15.22 -6.65 -0.97
CA ILE A 442 14.30 -5.94 -1.86
C ILE A 442 14.23 -6.72 -3.17
N GLY A 443 13.05 -7.21 -3.53
CA GLY A 443 12.90 -7.93 -4.78
C GLY A 443 12.73 -7.05 -6.01
N GLU A 444 13.02 -7.66 -7.14
CA GLU A 444 13.02 -7.15 -8.51
C GLU A 444 11.77 -6.31 -8.87
N PRO A 445 10.52 -6.73 -8.60
CA PRO A 445 9.35 -5.90 -8.88
C PRO A 445 9.31 -4.60 -8.06
N CYS A 446 9.84 -4.60 -6.84
CA CYS A 446 9.92 -3.39 -6.02
C CYS A 446 11.04 -2.45 -6.50
N ARG A 447 12.10 -3.00 -7.12
CA ARG A 447 13.09 -2.23 -7.91
C ARG A 447 12.56 -1.76 -9.26
N SER A 448 11.37 -2.18 -9.66
CA SER A 448 10.66 -1.72 -10.87
C SER A 448 9.32 -1.03 -10.56
N CYS A 449 9.13 -0.57 -9.32
CA CYS A 449 7.88 0.05 -8.87
C CYS A 449 7.91 1.58 -8.99
N PHE A 450 6.83 2.17 -9.50
CA PHE A 450 6.65 3.62 -9.66
C PHE A 450 5.37 4.14 -8.98
N ASP A 451 4.77 3.33 -8.10
CA ASP A 451 3.48 3.61 -7.46
C ASP A 451 3.58 3.56 -5.94
N TYR A 452 4.57 4.28 -5.40
CA TYR A 452 4.80 4.37 -3.95
C TYR A 452 3.65 5.13 -3.25
N THR A 453 3.01 6.08 -3.95
CA THR A 453 1.85 6.78 -3.40
C THR A 453 0.52 6.04 -3.54
N ASN A 454 0.48 4.87 -4.21
CA ASN A 454 -0.75 4.09 -4.41
C ASN A 454 -1.84 4.96 -5.05
N GLY A 455 -1.55 5.43 -6.27
CA GLY A 455 -2.27 6.48 -6.97
C GLY A 455 -3.75 6.18 -7.19
N LEU A 456 -4.11 4.90 -7.35
CA LEU A 456 -5.44 4.44 -7.76
C LEU A 456 -6.35 3.94 -6.62
N ALA A 457 -5.91 4.10 -5.36
CA ALA A 457 -6.76 3.87 -4.20
C ALA A 457 -7.81 5.00 -4.06
N ASP A 458 -8.85 4.81 -3.24
CA ASP A 458 -9.77 5.91 -2.93
C ASP A 458 -9.23 6.77 -1.77
N ILE A 459 -8.57 6.12 -0.80
CA ILE A 459 -7.77 6.75 0.26
C ILE A 459 -6.45 6.02 0.46
N VAL A 460 -5.39 6.72 0.84
CA VAL A 460 -4.07 6.14 1.15
C VAL A 460 -3.64 6.51 2.56
N VAL A 461 -3.13 5.54 3.31
CA VAL A 461 -2.55 5.75 4.64
C VAL A 461 -1.09 5.27 4.68
N GLY A 462 -0.19 6.08 5.22
CA GLY A 462 1.22 5.76 5.40
C GLY A 462 1.87 6.64 6.47
N TYR A 463 3.17 6.94 6.32
CA TYR A 463 3.92 7.69 7.34
C TYR A 463 5.05 8.58 6.81
N MET A 464 5.63 8.28 5.65
CA MET A 464 6.75 9.02 5.04
C MET A 464 6.55 10.55 4.98
N GLY A 465 5.32 11.01 4.74
CA GLY A 465 5.00 12.44 4.68
C GLY A 465 4.88 13.15 6.04
N VAL A 466 5.00 12.46 7.18
CA VAL A 466 4.95 13.01 8.54
C VAL A 466 6.37 13.19 9.10
N PRO A 467 6.71 14.29 9.79
CA PRO A 467 7.95 14.37 10.57
C PRO A 467 7.97 13.34 11.69
N TYR A 468 9.16 12.84 12.06
CA TYR A 468 9.27 11.99 13.24
C TYR A 468 9.14 12.81 14.53
N PHE A 469 8.13 12.51 15.34
CA PHE A 469 7.78 13.24 16.57
C PHE A 469 8.29 12.59 17.87
N GLN A 470 9.36 11.78 17.81
CA GLN A 470 9.96 11.14 19.01
C GLN A 470 8.96 10.28 19.81
N THR A 471 8.00 9.68 19.11
CA THR A 471 7.00 8.75 19.67
C THR A 471 7.13 7.38 19.00
N PRO A 472 6.84 6.26 19.71
CA PRO A 472 6.76 4.94 19.10
C PRO A 472 5.70 4.87 17.99
N MET A 473 5.91 4.02 16.98
CA MET A 473 5.00 3.86 15.82
C MET A 473 3.51 3.74 16.22
N THR A 474 3.19 3.04 17.31
CA THR A 474 1.82 2.83 17.80
C THR A 474 1.14 4.10 18.35
N LYS A 475 1.90 5.18 18.56
CA LYS A 475 1.42 6.49 19.04
C LYS A 475 1.69 7.62 18.03
N HIS A 476 2.36 7.33 16.92
CA HIS A 476 2.81 8.33 15.96
C HIS A 476 1.71 8.68 14.94
N PRO A 477 1.51 9.96 14.59
CA PRO A 477 0.62 10.35 13.49
C PRO A 477 1.04 9.73 12.15
N GLN A 478 0.04 9.51 11.30
CA GLN A 478 0.15 8.88 10.00
C GLN A 478 -0.21 9.88 8.90
N TYR A 479 0.45 9.74 7.75
CA TYR A 479 0.17 10.52 6.54
C TYR A 479 -1.07 9.94 5.87
N VAL A 480 -2.06 10.78 5.54
CA VAL A 480 -3.29 10.37 4.86
C VAL A 480 -3.51 11.23 3.62
N THR A 481 -3.79 10.56 2.49
CA THR A 481 -4.21 11.19 1.23
C THR A 481 -5.61 10.72 0.88
N VAL A 482 -6.58 11.63 0.86
CA VAL A 482 -7.92 11.37 0.33
C VAL A 482 -7.91 11.70 -1.17
N ARG A 483 -8.26 10.74 -2.03
CA ARG A 483 -8.13 10.88 -3.49
C ARG A 483 -9.42 11.27 -4.21
N ASN A 484 -10.56 10.81 -3.72
CA ASN A 484 -11.88 11.06 -4.29
C ASN A 484 -13.00 10.96 -3.22
N ALA A 485 -14.26 11.16 -3.65
CA ALA A 485 -15.45 11.08 -2.81
C ALA A 485 -15.62 9.73 -2.04
N ARG A 486 -15.17 8.59 -2.59
CA ARG A 486 -15.20 7.31 -1.87
C ARG A 486 -14.18 7.29 -0.72
N GLY A 487 -13.00 7.88 -0.95
CA GLY A 487 -12.00 8.11 0.09
C GLY A 487 -12.49 9.05 1.19
N ARG A 488 -13.18 10.13 0.78
CA ARG A 488 -13.83 11.09 1.67
C ARG A 488 -14.81 10.39 2.61
N GLN A 489 -15.72 9.60 2.05
CA GLN A 489 -16.70 8.82 2.81
C GLN A 489 -16.04 7.90 3.84
N MET A 490 -15.01 7.13 3.44
CA MET A 490 -14.28 6.25 4.37
C MET A 490 -13.59 6.99 5.51
N PHE A 491 -13.01 8.17 5.23
CA PHE A 491 -12.33 8.96 6.24
C PHE A 491 -13.30 9.62 7.22
N ASP A 492 -14.40 10.17 6.71
CA ASP A 492 -15.38 10.91 7.52
C ASP A 492 -16.14 10.00 8.50
N LEU A 493 -16.31 8.71 8.17
CA LEU A 493 -16.83 7.68 9.08
C LEU A 493 -16.00 7.47 10.37
N ILE A 494 -14.74 7.91 10.39
CA ILE A 494 -13.85 7.75 11.56
C ILE A 494 -13.28 9.07 12.08
N ARG A 495 -13.60 10.21 11.45
CA ARG A 495 -12.93 11.50 11.70
C ARG A 495 -13.05 11.97 13.16
N ASP A 496 -14.11 11.61 13.88
CA ASP A 496 -14.35 11.93 15.30
C ASP A 496 -13.50 11.10 16.29
N ARG A 497 -12.95 9.98 15.82
CA ARG A 497 -11.98 9.12 16.52
C ARG A 497 -10.53 9.55 16.27
N LEU A 498 -10.30 10.37 15.24
CA LEU A 498 -8.98 10.83 14.83
C LEU A 498 -8.60 12.16 15.50
N GLU A 499 -7.35 12.28 15.90
CA GLU A 499 -6.67 13.56 16.02
C GLU A 499 -6.11 13.92 14.65
N VAL A 500 -6.62 14.98 14.04
CA VAL A 500 -6.20 15.47 12.70
C VAL A 500 -5.33 16.71 12.86
N MET A 501 -4.22 16.75 12.12
CA MET A 501 -3.21 17.81 12.17
C MET A 501 -2.85 18.26 10.75
N PRO A 502 -2.50 19.55 10.54
CA PRO A 502 -2.04 20.04 9.24
C PRO A 502 -0.69 19.44 8.86
N THR A 503 -0.43 19.35 7.57
CA THR A 503 0.88 18.93 7.04
C THR A 503 1.95 20.00 7.28
N VAL A 504 3.22 19.59 7.31
CA VAL A 504 4.37 20.50 7.26
C VAL A 504 5.28 20.17 6.08
N ASP A 505 6.01 21.17 5.59
CA ASP A 505 6.83 21.06 4.38
C ASP A 505 8.06 21.97 4.55
N SER A 506 9.25 21.40 4.77
CA SER A 506 10.46 22.19 4.99
C SER A 506 11.77 21.43 4.76
N GLY A 507 12.85 22.20 4.53
CA GLY A 507 14.18 21.70 4.19
C GLY A 507 14.42 21.67 2.67
N ASN A 508 15.45 20.93 2.25
CA ASN A 508 15.79 20.73 0.84
C ASN A 508 16.20 19.27 0.62
N ARG A 509 15.40 18.53 -0.13
CA ARG A 509 15.68 17.11 -0.41
C ARG A 509 16.82 16.85 -1.39
N LYS A 510 17.09 17.74 -2.37
CA LYS A 510 17.94 17.40 -3.53
C LYS A 510 19.33 16.84 -3.17
N PRO A 511 20.08 17.42 -2.20
CA PRO A 511 21.38 16.86 -1.81
C PRO A 511 21.27 15.47 -1.17
N PHE A 512 20.20 15.22 -0.39
CA PHE A 512 19.95 13.93 0.23
C PHE A 512 19.61 12.87 -0.82
N VAL A 513 18.75 13.21 -1.79
CA VAL A 513 18.36 12.31 -2.88
C VAL A 513 19.58 11.80 -3.63
N LEU A 514 20.44 12.71 -4.12
CA LEU A 514 21.63 12.34 -4.90
C LEU A 514 22.62 11.52 -4.06
N GLN A 515 22.90 11.95 -2.82
CA GLN A 515 23.85 11.24 -1.96
C GLN A 515 23.37 9.83 -1.57
N THR A 516 22.06 9.65 -1.34
CA THR A 516 21.47 8.33 -1.06
C THR A 516 21.47 7.45 -2.30
N LEU A 517 21.14 8.02 -3.48
CA LEU A 517 21.16 7.30 -4.75
C LEU A 517 22.56 6.79 -5.11
N GLU A 518 23.59 7.63 -4.98
CA GLU A 518 24.99 7.23 -5.19
C GLU A 518 25.43 6.11 -4.24
N ALA A 519 25.04 6.20 -2.95
CA ALA A 519 25.42 5.22 -1.93
C ALA A 519 24.71 3.86 -2.13
N ASP A 520 23.43 3.85 -2.47
CA ASP A 520 22.66 2.63 -2.77
C ASP A 520 23.12 1.97 -4.08
N ASP A 521 23.40 2.76 -5.12
CA ASP A 521 23.93 2.24 -6.39
C ASP A 521 25.32 1.60 -6.20
N ALA A 522 26.19 2.26 -5.44
CA ALA A 522 27.48 1.68 -5.06
C ALA A 522 27.30 0.38 -4.25
N ALA A 523 26.38 0.33 -3.30
CA ALA A 523 26.09 -0.87 -2.52
C ALA A 523 25.54 -2.01 -3.38
N PHE A 524 24.68 -1.71 -4.37
CA PHE A 524 24.14 -2.68 -5.32
C PHE A 524 25.24 -3.39 -6.14
N PHE A 525 26.31 -2.67 -6.51
CA PHE A 525 27.48 -3.25 -7.17
C PHE A 525 28.58 -3.75 -6.21
N GLY A 526 28.32 -3.81 -4.90
CA GLY A 526 29.32 -4.22 -3.89
C GLY A 526 30.49 -3.24 -3.70
N LYS A 527 30.36 -2.01 -4.24
CA LYS A 527 31.34 -0.91 -4.18
C LYS A 527 31.06 0.06 -3.02
N GLY A 528 29.99 -0.14 -2.26
CA GLY A 528 29.75 0.54 -0.99
C GLY A 528 30.81 0.18 0.07
N PRO A 529 30.92 0.97 1.16
CA PRO A 529 31.97 0.78 2.16
C PRO A 529 31.90 -0.64 2.78
N PRO A 530 33.04 -1.34 2.93
CA PRO A 530 33.07 -2.75 3.36
C PRO A 530 32.62 -2.94 4.82
N THR A 531 32.72 -1.89 5.63
CA THR A 531 32.15 -1.79 6.97
C THR A 531 31.44 -0.45 7.10
N GLY A 532 30.34 -0.39 7.84
CA GLY A 532 29.68 0.86 8.18
C GLY A 532 30.60 1.80 8.99
N PRO A 533 30.24 3.10 9.11
CA PRO A 533 30.95 4.01 10.00
C PRO A 533 31.08 3.46 11.43
N PRO A 534 32.13 3.84 12.20
CA PRO A 534 32.31 3.38 13.57
C PRO A 534 31.05 3.59 14.41
N PRO A 535 30.69 2.70 15.35
CA PRO A 535 29.37 2.71 16.02
C PRO A 535 28.98 4.07 16.63
N PHE A 536 29.92 4.81 17.21
CA PHE A 536 29.67 6.17 17.70
C PHE A 536 29.20 7.14 16.59
N VAL A 537 29.85 7.10 15.42
CA VAL A 537 29.49 7.92 14.25
C VAL A 537 28.16 7.45 13.67
N ALA A 538 27.94 6.13 13.56
CA ALA A 538 26.70 5.55 13.06
C ALA A 538 25.47 5.98 13.89
N ASN A 539 25.62 6.11 15.21
CA ASN A 539 24.55 6.59 16.10
C ASN A 539 24.39 8.12 16.12
N LEU A 540 25.44 8.89 15.82
CA LEU A 540 25.38 10.36 15.79
C LEU A 540 24.80 10.91 14.47
N LEU A 541 25.04 10.23 13.35
CA LEU A 541 24.57 10.65 12.02
C LEU A 541 23.05 10.86 11.94
N PRO A 542 22.18 9.94 12.42
CA PRO A 542 20.73 10.13 12.46
C PRO A 542 20.32 11.45 13.13
N THR A 543 20.90 11.81 14.27
CA THR A 543 20.58 13.06 14.98
C THR A 543 20.94 14.30 14.14
N ILE A 544 22.11 14.29 13.49
CA ILE A 544 22.54 15.40 12.63
C ILE A 544 21.62 15.53 11.42
N LEU A 545 21.32 14.42 10.73
CA LEU A 545 20.48 14.39 9.55
C LEU A 545 19.01 14.72 9.88
N GLN A 546 18.52 14.30 11.05
CA GLN A 546 17.22 14.71 11.56
C GLN A 546 17.19 16.22 11.81
N TRP A 547 18.26 16.85 12.30
CA TRP A 547 18.29 18.30 12.52
C TRP A 547 18.31 19.12 11.22
N ILE A 548 19.15 18.74 10.25
CA ILE A 548 19.37 19.55 9.02
C ILE A 548 18.56 19.10 7.80
N GLY A 549 18.04 17.87 7.80
CA GLY A 549 17.38 17.26 6.64
C GLY A 549 15.93 17.69 6.43
N PRO A 550 15.31 17.25 5.32
CA PRO A 550 13.93 17.57 5.00
C PRO A 550 12.93 17.05 6.05
N LYS A 551 11.75 17.66 6.12
CA LYS A 551 10.68 17.32 7.09
C LYS A 551 9.31 17.30 6.43
N GLY A 552 8.46 16.41 6.95
CA GLY A 552 7.08 16.27 6.51
C GLY A 552 6.99 15.91 5.03
N LEU A 553 6.21 16.68 4.27
CA LEU A 553 6.02 16.44 2.83
C LEU A 553 7.35 16.45 2.06
N GLU A 554 8.30 17.30 2.42
CA GLU A 554 9.61 17.33 1.76
C GLU A 554 10.44 16.06 2.03
N PHE A 555 10.28 15.42 3.19
CA PHE A 555 10.87 14.10 3.45
C PHE A 555 10.15 13.01 2.65
N GLY A 556 8.82 13.11 2.53
CA GLY A 556 8.04 12.27 1.61
C GLY A 556 8.53 12.38 0.16
N ARG A 557 8.78 13.59 -0.33
CA ARG A 557 9.36 13.84 -1.67
C ARG A 557 10.80 13.33 -1.79
N TYR A 558 11.64 13.47 -0.75
CA TYR A 558 12.98 12.87 -0.70
C TYR A 558 12.90 11.36 -0.94
N SER A 559 12.00 10.67 -0.22
CA SER A 559 11.83 9.24 -0.35
C SER A 559 11.31 8.87 -1.75
N LEU A 560 10.29 9.58 -2.26
CA LEU A 560 9.77 9.37 -3.62
C LEU A 560 10.84 9.53 -4.70
N ASP A 561 11.58 10.64 -4.68
CA ASP A 561 12.65 10.92 -5.64
C ASP A 561 13.72 9.83 -5.64
N TYR A 562 14.26 9.48 -4.46
CA TYR A 562 15.29 8.44 -4.34
C TYR A 562 14.80 7.09 -4.92
N HIS A 563 13.62 6.61 -4.50
CA HIS A 563 13.11 5.32 -4.97
C HIS A 563 12.81 5.33 -6.47
N TYR A 564 12.25 6.41 -7.01
CA TYR A 564 11.96 6.52 -8.44
C TYR A 564 13.22 6.62 -9.30
N LEU A 565 14.25 7.33 -8.85
CA LEU A 565 15.54 7.39 -9.56
C LEU A 565 16.26 6.04 -9.52
N ARG A 566 16.33 5.39 -8.36
CA ARG A 566 16.90 4.05 -8.21
C ARG A 566 16.20 3.03 -9.09
N ASN A 567 14.86 3.05 -9.08
CA ASN A 567 14.05 2.12 -9.86
C ASN A 567 14.14 2.41 -11.37
N TRP A 568 14.28 3.67 -11.78
CA TRP A 568 14.60 4.03 -13.15
C TRP A 568 15.95 3.45 -13.61
N LEU A 569 17.02 3.62 -12.81
CA LEU A 569 18.33 3.03 -13.10
C LEU A 569 18.24 1.49 -13.23
N TYR A 570 17.49 0.84 -12.33
CA TYR A 570 17.27 -0.61 -12.39
C TYR A 570 16.50 -1.02 -13.65
N CYS A 571 15.41 -0.35 -14.00
CA CYS A 571 14.62 -0.63 -15.20
C CYS A 571 15.46 -0.46 -16.48
N VAL A 572 16.20 0.64 -16.63
CA VAL A 572 17.04 0.86 -17.83
C VAL A 572 18.11 -0.21 -17.98
N ARG A 573 18.74 -0.65 -16.88
CA ARG A 573 19.78 -1.70 -16.88
C ARG A 573 19.24 -3.10 -17.16
N ASN A 574 18.05 -3.45 -16.66
CA ASN A 574 17.54 -4.84 -16.70
C ASN A 574 16.45 -5.07 -17.76
N MET A 575 15.73 -4.03 -18.19
CA MET A 575 14.68 -4.11 -19.23
C MET A 575 15.15 -3.54 -20.58
N GLY A 576 16.22 -2.74 -20.58
CA GLY A 576 16.59 -1.87 -21.69
C GLY A 576 15.80 -0.56 -21.69
N ARG A 577 16.37 0.49 -22.29
CA ARG A 577 15.84 1.87 -22.22
C ARG A 577 14.42 1.99 -22.80
N GLU A 578 14.13 1.39 -23.96
CA GLU A 578 12.81 1.45 -24.60
C GLU A 578 11.69 0.88 -23.71
N GLN A 579 11.88 -0.32 -23.16
CA GLN A 579 10.90 -0.94 -22.27
C GLN A 579 10.80 -0.20 -20.93
N ALA A 580 11.90 0.37 -20.42
CA ALA A 580 11.88 1.22 -19.24
C ALA A 580 11.07 2.52 -19.46
N GLU A 581 11.23 3.18 -20.62
CA GLU A 581 10.47 4.38 -21.01
C GLU A 581 8.97 4.12 -21.16
N ARG A 582 8.61 2.93 -21.66
CA ARG A 582 7.21 2.46 -21.75
C ARG A 582 6.60 2.09 -20.39
N HIS A 583 7.37 1.40 -19.54
CA HIS A 583 6.94 0.93 -18.22
C HIS A 583 6.80 2.07 -17.19
N THR A 584 7.59 3.13 -17.33
CA THR A 584 7.66 4.25 -16.38
C THR A 584 6.60 5.32 -16.69
N PRO A 585 5.76 5.72 -15.71
CA PRO A 585 4.80 6.83 -15.86
C PRO A 585 5.44 8.15 -16.27
N ASP A 586 4.71 9.01 -16.95
CA ASP A 586 5.18 10.32 -17.41
C ASP A 586 5.49 11.25 -16.23
N PHE A 587 4.70 11.23 -15.15
CA PHE A 587 5.01 11.99 -13.94
C PHE A 587 6.37 11.60 -13.32
N VAL A 588 6.74 10.32 -13.39
CA VAL A 588 8.06 9.86 -12.94
C VAL A 588 9.16 10.25 -13.93
N LYS A 589 8.94 10.14 -15.24
CA LYS A 589 9.91 10.60 -16.24
C LYS A 589 10.24 12.09 -16.10
N ARG A 590 9.26 12.93 -15.72
CA ARG A 590 9.50 14.34 -15.35
C ARG A 590 10.38 14.51 -14.11
N ILE A 591 10.19 13.69 -13.07
CA ILE A 591 11.06 13.66 -11.88
C ILE A 591 12.49 13.24 -12.28
N VAL A 592 12.64 12.13 -13.01
CA VAL A 592 13.93 11.62 -13.52
C VAL A 592 14.69 12.70 -14.31
N ALA A 593 14.02 13.38 -15.24
CA ALA A 593 14.61 14.47 -16.02
C ALA A 593 15.10 15.63 -15.12
N SER A 594 14.37 15.96 -14.05
CA SER A 594 14.73 17.06 -13.12
C SER A 594 15.98 16.80 -12.25
N TYR A 595 16.49 15.56 -12.26
CA TYR A 595 17.72 15.13 -11.59
C TYR A 595 18.86 14.75 -12.57
N ASN A 596 18.61 14.80 -13.88
CA ASN A 596 19.59 14.43 -14.92
C ASN A 596 20.02 15.63 -15.78
N THR A 597 19.93 16.86 -15.26
CA THR A 597 20.16 18.10 -16.02
C THR A 597 21.60 18.26 -16.52
N ASN A 598 22.56 17.59 -15.89
CA ASN A 598 23.98 17.55 -16.27
C ASN A 598 24.45 16.10 -16.55
N GLY A 599 23.52 15.21 -16.93
CA GLY A 599 23.84 13.79 -17.19
C GLY A 599 24.30 13.02 -15.94
N GLU A 600 23.81 13.39 -14.75
CA GLU A 600 24.07 12.68 -13.49
C GLU A 600 23.69 11.20 -13.59
N LEU A 601 22.45 10.90 -14.00
CA LEU A 601 21.93 9.54 -14.11
C LEU A 601 22.53 8.81 -15.32
N ASP A 602 22.72 9.51 -16.44
CA ASP A 602 23.34 8.90 -17.62
C ASP A 602 24.79 8.44 -17.33
N ARG A 603 25.53 9.14 -16.46
CA ARG A 603 26.83 8.67 -15.95
C ARG A 603 26.71 7.41 -15.08
N MET A 604 25.69 7.30 -14.25
CA MET A 604 25.41 6.08 -13.47
C MET A 604 24.97 4.89 -14.35
N LEU A 605 24.46 5.17 -15.56
CA LEU A 605 24.09 4.15 -16.56
C LEU A 605 25.24 3.74 -17.48
N GLN A 606 26.39 4.43 -17.46
CA GLN A 606 27.54 4.01 -18.26
C GLN A 606 28.08 2.66 -17.77
N PRO A 607 28.50 1.76 -18.68
CA PRO A 607 29.20 0.53 -18.29
C PRO A 607 30.45 0.90 -17.50
N GLN A 608 30.49 0.51 -16.22
CA GLN A 608 31.68 0.75 -15.41
C GLN A 608 32.79 -0.18 -15.88
N GLU A 609 33.85 0.39 -16.47
CA GLU A 609 35.03 -0.37 -16.86
C GLU A 609 35.55 -1.19 -15.66
N ASN A 610 35.80 -2.48 -15.89
CA ASN A 610 36.17 -3.47 -14.89
C ASN A 610 35.05 -3.84 -13.89
N VAL A 611 34.00 -4.47 -14.40
CA VAL A 611 33.25 -5.49 -13.65
C VAL A 611 33.35 -6.80 -14.42
N HIS A 612 34.25 -7.69 -14.01
CA HIS A 612 34.10 -9.10 -14.35
C HIS A 612 32.74 -9.55 -13.83
N ALA A 613 31.95 -10.21 -14.67
CA ALA A 613 30.68 -10.80 -14.23
C ALA A 613 30.98 -11.75 -13.06
N PHE A 614 30.56 -11.36 -11.86
CA PHE A 614 30.73 -12.19 -10.68
C PHE A 614 29.77 -13.38 -10.80
N ASP A 615 30.34 -14.58 -10.80
CA ASP A 615 29.57 -15.81 -10.65
C ASP A 615 28.67 -15.71 -9.42
N VAL A 616 27.37 -15.93 -9.62
CA VAL A 616 26.42 -16.07 -8.52
C VAL A 616 26.80 -17.33 -7.74
N PRO A 617 27.12 -17.25 -6.43
CA PRO A 617 27.49 -18.42 -5.65
C PRO A 617 26.30 -19.41 -5.58
N GLY A 618 26.35 -20.46 -6.39
CA GLY A 618 25.24 -21.40 -6.60
C GLY A 618 25.14 -21.96 -8.02
N ALA A 619 25.73 -21.30 -9.01
CA ALA A 619 25.89 -21.89 -10.34
C ALA A 619 26.94 -23.03 -10.28
N VAL A 620 26.54 -24.25 -10.64
CA VAL A 620 27.48 -25.37 -10.80
C VAL A 620 28.37 -25.08 -12.01
N PRO A 621 29.70 -25.00 -11.88
CA PRO A 621 30.57 -24.70 -13.00
C PRO A 621 30.51 -25.83 -14.03
N HIS A 622 30.29 -25.48 -15.30
CA HIS A 622 30.41 -26.44 -16.39
C HIS A 622 31.84 -27.01 -16.45
N PRO A 623 32.02 -28.33 -16.67
CA PRO A 623 33.34 -28.92 -16.72
C PRO A 623 34.17 -28.35 -17.89
N PRO A 624 35.49 -28.16 -17.72
CA PRO A 624 36.32 -27.54 -18.75
C PRO A 624 36.40 -28.43 -20.00
N GLY A 625 35.95 -27.90 -21.14
CA GLY A 625 35.95 -28.59 -22.44
C GLY A 625 34.64 -28.48 -23.23
N TRP A 626 33.57 -27.92 -22.67
CA TRP A 626 32.29 -27.79 -23.38
C TRP A 626 32.28 -26.58 -24.34
N THR A 627 32.29 -26.86 -25.65
CA THR A 627 32.20 -25.83 -26.72
C THR A 627 30.96 -26.02 -27.62
N GLY A 628 29.86 -26.54 -27.06
CA GLY A 628 28.61 -26.76 -27.77
C GLY A 628 27.55 -25.71 -27.43
N GLY A 629 27.12 -24.92 -28.42
CA GLY A 629 25.93 -24.08 -28.28
C GLY A 629 24.66 -24.92 -28.42
N LEU A 630 23.71 -24.78 -27.49
CA LEU A 630 22.39 -25.42 -27.61
C LEU A 630 21.62 -24.78 -28.77
N GLN A 631 21.28 -25.56 -29.80
CA GLN A 631 20.34 -25.14 -30.84
C GLN A 631 18.91 -25.51 -30.46
N TYR A 632 18.00 -24.61 -30.79
CA TYR A 632 16.59 -24.67 -30.43
C TYR A 632 15.75 -24.89 -31.70
N ASP A 633 14.91 -25.93 -31.73
CA ASP A 633 13.97 -26.16 -32.83
C ASP A 633 12.66 -25.40 -32.56
N GLU A 634 12.48 -24.28 -33.25
CA GLU A 634 11.30 -23.40 -33.13
C GLU A 634 9.97 -24.07 -33.53
N LYS A 635 9.99 -25.20 -34.27
CA LYS A 635 8.76 -25.89 -34.69
C LYS A 635 8.28 -26.95 -33.69
N THR A 636 9.18 -27.50 -32.88
CA THR A 636 8.84 -28.58 -31.93
C THR A 636 9.00 -28.17 -30.47
N GLY A 637 9.71 -27.08 -30.19
CA GLY A 637 9.99 -26.62 -28.82
C GLY A 637 10.94 -27.54 -28.03
N ALA A 638 11.59 -28.49 -28.71
CA ALA A 638 12.54 -29.41 -28.11
C ALA A 638 13.98 -28.91 -28.25
N VAL A 639 14.77 -29.05 -27.19
CA VAL A 639 16.21 -28.80 -27.20
C VAL A 639 16.93 -30.05 -27.67
N ILE A 640 17.48 -30.03 -28.88
CA ILE A 640 18.18 -31.18 -29.47
C ILE A 640 19.67 -31.12 -29.11
N GLY A 641 20.06 -31.78 -28.02
CA GLY A 641 21.45 -31.89 -27.60
C GLY A 641 22.27 -32.79 -28.54
N GLY A 642 23.05 -32.19 -29.43
CA GLY A 642 23.88 -32.90 -30.38
C GLY A 642 25.36 -33.03 -29.96
N GLY A 643 25.78 -34.24 -29.57
CA GLY A 643 27.15 -34.70 -29.82
C GLY A 643 28.04 -35.05 -28.61
N LYS A 644 28.08 -36.35 -28.29
CA LYS A 644 29.07 -37.12 -27.49
C LYS A 644 29.27 -36.74 -26.02
#